data_AF-A0AAE9KR48-F1
#
_entry.id   AF-A0AAE9KR48-F1
#
_cell.length_a   1.000
_cell.length_b   1.000
_cell.length_c   1.000
_cell.angle_alpha   90.00
_cell.angle_beta   90.00
_cell.angle_gamma   90.00
#
_symmetry.space_group_name_H-M   'P 1'
#
loop_
_entity.id
_entity.type
_entity.pdbx_description
1 polymer ?
#
loop_
_entity_poly.entity_id
_entity_poly.type
_entity_poly.pdbx_seq_one_letter_code
_entity_poly.pdbx_strand_id
1 'polypeptide(L)'
;MIPESFVQELLARVDVVDVVGRYVQLRKGGANLLGLCPFHNEKSPSFTVSPTKQFYHCFGCGAHGSAISFLMEHTGASFPEAVRSLAGSVGMTVPEADRTPRQRAADARRKDELSRQHHILETAQGHYLRQLKQSPIAIDYLKRRGLDGETAARFGLGWTGTERRGLSAVFPQYEDKQLVESGLVIESEDGRRYDRFRSRIMFPIRSTKGHIIGFGGRLIEKGEPKYLNSPETTLFSKGHELYGLWEGRQGIRKEGFVLIVEGYMDVVALSQHGLHNAVATLGTATTEYHITKLMRASDRLVFCFDGDGAGRKAAWRALNTCLPLVRDDVSIRFMFLADNHDPDSFVREHGATAFREQAQEAAALSRFFLDELAARHRMDEAEGRAACVHEALPLLLELADSTLKVQIQHEFARMVLLTPDELAQRLSTVEPVRRPAVDTPPAQDGLVARPPVPAQPAPSSDGMEPFEDGFDGSFADSLPMDGWHDEPDWQPQEQYQERPASGRGKGGKNNRQRQERAVLGGSRAVTPMAKRLLRLLIGHPTLVGGLGDQQLEILAQSPHLRLVQELIALSNISSARHAGALLEAVDPESDLAPVLEALATELLGEEELPDPQGEWRDALHRIELDAIKAEQSALVATGLQEPEQRQRYQELTRRIALLNAAYTRQVK
;
A
#
# COMPACT_ATOMS: atom_id res chain seq x y z
N MET A 1 -9.53 -8.10 24.13
CA MET A 1 -8.58 -7.39 25.00
C MET A 1 -7.93 -8.43 25.90
N ILE A 2 -6.60 -8.40 26.09
CA ILE A 2 -5.92 -9.31 27.03
C ILE A 2 -6.12 -8.74 28.43
N PRO A 3 -6.63 -9.50 29.41
CA PRO A 3 -6.85 -8.99 30.77
C PRO A 3 -5.54 -8.49 31.38
N GLU A 4 -5.57 -7.33 32.02
CA GLU A 4 -4.39 -6.78 32.70
C GLU A 4 -3.88 -7.72 33.80
N SER A 5 -4.79 -8.42 34.49
CA SER A 5 -4.46 -9.47 35.45
C SER A 5 -3.61 -10.60 34.85
N PHE A 6 -3.89 -11.01 33.62
CA PHE A 6 -3.09 -12.02 32.92
C PHE A 6 -1.71 -11.48 32.55
N VAL A 7 -1.61 -10.22 32.13
CA VAL A 7 -0.32 -9.58 31.82
C VAL A 7 0.56 -9.53 33.05
N GLN A 8 -0.01 -9.20 34.22
CA GLN A 8 0.71 -9.20 35.49
C GLN A 8 1.14 -10.61 35.90
N GLU A 9 0.27 -11.62 35.76
CA GLU A 9 0.62 -13.02 36.04
C GLU A 9 1.73 -13.53 35.12
N LEU A 10 1.69 -13.15 33.84
CA LEU A 10 2.71 -13.51 32.86
C LEU A 10 4.06 -12.89 33.22
N LEU A 11 4.09 -11.60 33.54
CA LEU A 11 5.31 -10.91 33.97
C LEU A 11 5.86 -11.46 35.30
N ALA A 12 5.02 -12.02 36.17
CA ALA A 12 5.47 -12.69 37.39
C ALA A 12 6.12 -14.06 37.15
N ARG A 13 5.80 -14.74 36.02
CA ARG A 13 6.37 -16.06 35.66
C ARG A 13 7.55 -15.98 34.70
N VAL A 14 7.68 -14.88 33.97
CA VAL A 14 8.75 -14.68 32.99
C VAL A 14 9.91 -13.96 33.65
N ASP A 15 11.12 -14.51 33.56
CA ASP A 15 12.33 -13.79 33.93
C ASP A 15 12.83 -12.91 32.78
N VAL A 16 12.90 -11.60 33.01
CA VAL A 16 13.46 -10.64 32.05
C VAL A 16 14.89 -10.99 31.64
N VAL A 17 15.67 -11.61 32.54
CA VAL A 17 17.05 -12.04 32.26
C VAL A 17 17.08 -13.10 31.17
N ASP A 18 16.17 -14.08 31.24
CA ASP A 18 16.10 -15.17 30.27
C ASP A 18 15.61 -14.67 28.91
N VAL A 19 14.66 -13.73 28.91
CA VAL A 19 14.14 -13.14 27.68
C VAL A 19 15.21 -12.31 26.98
N VAL A 20 15.88 -11.42 27.71
CA VAL A 20 16.97 -10.59 27.16
C VAL A 20 18.17 -11.45 26.77
N GLY A 21 18.53 -12.42 27.60
CA GLY A 21 19.72 -13.27 27.43
C GLY A 21 19.71 -14.10 26.15
N ARG A 22 18.55 -14.32 25.53
CA ARG A 22 18.41 -14.94 24.21
C ARG A 22 18.93 -14.08 23.07
N TYR A 23 19.00 -12.76 23.27
CA TYR A 23 19.36 -11.79 22.23
C TYR A 23 20.63 -11.01 22.55
N VAL A 24 20.91 -10.77 23.83
CA VAL A 24 22.03 -9.95 24.29
C VAL A 24 22.92 -10.78 25.20
N GLN A 25 24.23 -10.78 24.93
CA GLN A 25 25.19 -11.42 25.82
C GLN A 25 25.35 -10.60 27.10
N LEU A 26 24.82 -11.12 28.21
CA LEU A 26 24.84 -10.49 29.52
C LEU A 26 26.02 -10.98 30.37
N ARG A 27 26.68 -10.07 31.08
CA ARG A 27 27.77 -10.34 32.04
C ARG A 27 27.39 -9.81 33.42
N LYS A 28 27.85 -10.47 34.50
CA LYS A 28 27.58 -10.01 35.87
C LYS A 28 28.28 -8.68 36.16
N GLY A 29 27.50 -7.69 36.61
CA GLY A 29 27.92 -6.34 36.97
C GLY A 29 27.43 -5.96 38.36
N GLY A 30 27.86 -6.69 39.38
CA GLY A 30 27.34 -6.55 40.75
C GLY A 30 25.98 -7.24 40.90
N ALA A 31 24.98 -6.51 41.42
CA ALA A 31 23.61 -7.03 41.62
C ALA A 31 22.79 -7.13 40.32
N ASN A 32 23.24 -6.47 39.24
CA ASN A 32 22.59 -6.46 37.94
C ASN A 32 23.48 -7.15 36.89
N LEU A 33 22.89 -7.39 35.73
CA LEU A 33 23.56 -7.91 34.54
C LEU A 33 23.78 -6.79 33.54
N LEU A 34 24.95 -6.74 32.91
CA LEU A 34 25.38 -5.72 31.96
C LEU A 34 25.55 -6.33 30.57
N GLY A 35 25.16 -5.61 29.53
CA GLY A 35 25.34 -5.99 28.13
C GLY A 35 25.52 -4.79 27.23
N LEU A 36 25.80 -5.04 25.95
CA LEU A 36 25.69 -4.02 24.92
C LEU A 36 24.21 -3.84 24.58
N CYS A 37 23.76 -2.60 24.51
CA CYS A 37 22.38 -2.29 24.20
C CYS A 37 22.00 -2.77 22.79
N PRO A 38 20.90 -3.52 22.64
CA PRO A 38 20.44 -3.94 21.31
C PRO A 38 19.68 -2.82 20.56
N PHE A 39 19.39 -1.71 21.23
CA PHE A 39 18.55 -0.62 20.70
C PHE A 39 19.35 0.56 20.13
N HIS A 40 20.64 0.66 20.46
CA HIS A 40 21.52 1.68 19.91
C HIS A 40 22.95 1.16 19.86
N ASN A 41 23.78 1.74 18.99
CA ASN A 41 25.14 1.26 18.78
C ASN A 41 26.10 1.84 19.84
N GLU A 42 26.68 0.98 20.69
CA GLU A 42 27.62 1.39 21.73
C GLU A 42 28.83 0.44 21.82
N LYS A 43 29.97 0.96 22.30
CA LYS A 43 31.21 0.18 22.48
C LYS A 43 31.43 -0.28 23.93
N SER A 44 30.84 0.44 24.88
CA SER A 44 30.89 0.12 26.31
C SER A 44 29.52 -0.37 26.77
N PRO A 45 29.42 -1.44 27.58
CA PRO A 45 28.14 -1.92 28.10
C PRO A 45 27.41 -0.84 28.91
N SER A 46 26.27 -0.34 28.43
CA SER A 46 25.38 0.55 29.20
C SER A 46 24.00 -0.07 29.44
N PHE A 47 23.72 -1.21 28.82
CA PHE A 47 22.48 -1.95 28.99
C PHE A 47 22.51 -2.75 30.29
N THR A 48 21.60 -2.43 31.21
CA THR A 48 21.50 -3.07 32.52
C THR A 48 20.18 -3.83 32.63
N VAL A 49 20.25 -5.08 33.07
CA VAL A 49 19.08 -5.91 33.38
C VAL A 49 19.11 -6.22 34.87
N SER A 50 18.00 -5.94 35.57
CA SER A 50 17.90 -6.21 37.00
C SER A 50 17.12 -7.51 37.25
N PRO A 51 17.77 -8.60 37.70
CA PRO A 51 17.07 -9.84 38.03
C PRO A 51 16.07 -9.66 39.19
N THR A 52 16.38 -8.78 40.14
CA THR A 52 15.53 -8.53 41.30
C THR A 52 14.32 -7.66 40.97
N LYS A 53 14.51 -6.65 40.12
CA LYS A 53 13.43 -5.69 39.79
C LYS A 53 12.67 -6.04 38.50
N GLN A 54 13.10 -7.08 37.78
CA GLN A 54 12.44 -7.60 36.58
C GLN A 54 12.21 -6.55 35.46
N PHE A 55 13.18 -5.66 35.28
CA PHE A 55 13.21 -4.70 34.16
C PHE A 55 14.60 -4.54 33.57
N TYR A 56 14.67 -4.00 32.35
CA TYR A 56 15.91 -3.51 31.75
C TYR A 56 15.93 -1.99 31.68
N HIS A 57 17.13 -1.41 31.70
CA HIS A 57 17.37 0.00 31.49
C HIS A 57 18.71 0.20 30.79
N CYS A 58 18.73 1.00 29.74
CA CYS A 58 19.93 1.40 29.03
C CYS A 58 20.35 2.80 29.45
N PHE A 59 21.55 2.96 30.03
CA PHE A 59 22.06 4.27 30.42
C PHE A 59 22.56 5.11 29.23
N GLY A 60 22.84 4.50 28.08
CA GLY A 60 23.20 5.22 26.85
C GLY A 60 22.01 5.89 26.16
N CYS A 61 20.99 5.12 25.76
CA CYS A 61 19.85 5.63 24.99
C CYS A 61 18.55 5.85 25.80
N GLY A 62 18.51 5.51 27.09
CA GLY A 62 17.31 5.65 27.94
C GLY A 62 16.22 4.59 27.72
N ALA A 63 16.45 3.62 26.83
CA ALA A 63 15.52 2.51 26.63
C ALA A 63 15.28 1.75 27.94
N HIS A 64 14.02 1.54 28.30
CA HIS A 64 13.64 0.91 29.56
C HIS A 64 12.32 0.15 29.41
N GLY A 65 12.17 -0.96 30.14
CA GLY A 65 10.93 -1.71 30.07
C GLY A 65 10.94 -3.08 30.72
N SER A 66 9.82 -3.77 30.57
CA SER A 66 9.62 -5.15 31.01
C SER A 66 10.07 -6.15 29.94
N ALA A 67 10.01 -7.45 30.22
CA ALA A 67 10.23 -8.50 29.23
C ALA A 67 9.33 -8.37 27.98
N ILE A 68 8.09 -7.89 28.16
CA ILE A 68 7.15 -7.64 27.05
C ILE A 68 7.64 -6.47 26.19
N SER A 69 7.97 -5.34 26.83
CA SER A 69 8.50 -4.15 26.14
C SER A 69 9.77 -4.49 25.35
N PHE A 70 10.67 -5.27 25.96
CA PHE A 70 11.90 -5.70 25.31
C PHE A 70 11.63 -6.44 24.00
N LEU A 71 10.73 -7.43 24.02
CA LEU A 71 10.38 -8.19 22.82
C LEU A 71 9.71 -7.31 21.76
N MET A 72 8.81 -6.43 22.17
CA MET A 72 8.16 -5.51 21.24
C MET A 72 9.18 -4.62 20.53
N GLU A 73 10.08 -4.00 21.27
CA GLU A 73 11.09 -3.08 20.73
C GLU A 73 12.17 -3.83 19.93
N HIS A 74 12.62 -4.99 20.41
CA HIS A 74 13.71 -5.74 19.79
C HIS A 74 13.27 -6.47 18.52
N THR A 75 12.11 -7.16 18.56
CA THR A 75 11.63 -8.01 17.47
C THR A 75 10.57 -7.32 16.60
N GLY A 76 10.09 -6.13 16.99
CA GLY A 76 8.98 -5.46 16.30
C GLY A 76 7.64 -6.17 16.48
N ALA A 77 7.51 -7.04 17.48
CA ALA A 77 6.26 -7.75 17.77
C ALA A 77 5.20 -6.77 18.27
N SER A 78 3.95 -6.96 17.86
CA SER A 78 2.83 -6.25 18.50
C SER A 78 2.64 -6.73 19.94
N PHE A 79 2.02 -5.91 20.79
CA PHE A 79 1.75 -6.28 22.19
C PHE A 79 1.08 -7.67 22.34
N PRO A 80 0.02 -8.02 21.59
CA PRO A 80 -0.58 -9.35 21.69
C PRO A 80 0.33 -10.49 21.22
N GLU A 81 1.23 -10.24 20.26
CA GLU A 81 2.21 -11.24 19.80
C GLU A 81 3.31 -11.45 20.82
N ALA A 82 3.84 -10.38 21.42
CA ALA A 82 4.83 -10.45 22.49
C ALA A 82 4.27 -11.19 23.71
N VAL A 83 3.03 -10.88 24.12
CA VAL A 83 2.34 -11.58 25.21
C VAL A 83 2.13 -13.05 24.88
N ARG A 84 1.68 -13.40 23.66
CA ARG A 84 1.52 -14.82 23.25
C ARG A 84 2.83 -15.58 23.19
N SER A 85 3.90 -14.97 22.69
CA SER A 85 5.23 -15.56 22.63
C SER A 85 5.78 -15.89 24.02
N LEU A 86 5.71 -14.91 24.93
CA LEU A 86 6.12 -15.09 26.31
C LEU A 86 5.26 -16.11 27.04
N ALA A 87 3.94 -16.04 26.89
CA ALA A 87 3.02 -16.99 27.50
C ALA A 87 3.31 -18.43 27.04
N GLY A 88 3.52 -18.64 25.74
CA GLY A 88 3.93 -19.94 25.22
C GLY A 88 5.25 -20.44 25.81
N SER A 89 6.21 -19.55 26.07
CA SER A 89 7.50 -19.94 26.65
C SER A 89 7.44 -20.40 28.10
N VAL A 90 6.38 -20.02 28.84
CA VAL A 90 6.14 -20.43 30.24
C VAL A 90 4.92 -21.35 30.38
N GLY A 91 4.42 -21.91 29.27
CA GLY A 91 3.27 -22.82 29.26
C GLY A 91 1.93 -22.17 29.63
N MET A 92 1.83 -20.85 29.57
CA MET A 92 0.58 -20.11 29.82
C MET A 92 -0.22 -19.97 28.53
N THR A 93 -1.53 -20.20 28.62
CA THR A 93 -2.46 -19.88 27.54
C THR A 93 -3.00 -18.47 27.76
N VAL A 94 -2.81 -17.59 26.78
CA VAL A 94 -3.37 -16.23 26.83
C VAL A 94 -4.90 -16.33 26.79
N PRO A 95 -5.64 -15.73 27.76
CA PRO A 95 -7.08 -15.66 27.72
C PRO A 95 -7.48 -14.97 26.42
N GLU A 96 -8.07 -15.74 25.51
CA GLU A 96 -8.83 -15.14 24.45
C GLU A 96 -9.99 -14.42 25.11
N ALA A 97 -10.24 -13.15 24.75
CA ALA A 97 -11.50 -12.50 25.12
C ALA A 97 -12.65 -13.46 24.83
N ASP A 98 -13.75 -13.43 25.60
CA ASP A 98 -14.93 -14.28 25.39
C ASP A 98 -15.49 -14.09 23.97
N ARG A 99 -14.86 -14.78 23.03
CA ARG A 99 -15.16 -14.72 21.63
C ARG A 99 -16.21 -15.77 21.42
N THR A 100 -17.39 -15.30 21.05
CA THR A 100 -18.46 -16.18 20.61
C THR A 100 -17.91 -17.18 19.59
N PRO A 101 -18.43 -18.42 19.53
CA PRO A 101 -18.03 -19.38 18.49
C PRO A 101 -18.07 -18.79 17.08
N ARG A 102 -19.01 -17.85 16.83
CA ARG A 102 -19.12 -17.08 15.59
C ARG A 102 -17.91 -16.18 15.32
N GLN A 103 -17.41 -15.46 16.31
CA GLN A 103 -16.21 -14.62 16.17
C GLN A 103 -14.95 -15.45 15.95
N ARG A 104 -14.78 -16.58 16.66
CA ARG A 104 -13.66 -17.51 16.43
C ARG A 104 -13.68 -18.10 15.02
N ALA A 105 -14.85 -18.51 14.55
CA ALA A 105 -15.02 -19.00 13.18
C ALA A 105 -14.73 -17.92 12.12
N ALA A 106 -15.13 -16.67 12.36
CA ALA A 106 -14.85 -15.55 11.46
C ALA A 106 -13.34 -15.23 11.40
N ASP A 107 -12.65 -15.18 12.55
CA ASP A 107 -11.21 -14.96 12.62
C ASP A 107 -10.42 -16.09 11.93
N ALA A 108 -10.83 -17.35 12.16
CA ALA A 108 -10.22 -18.51 11.51
C ALA A 108 -10.35 -18.44 9.98
N ARG A 109 -11.55 -18.08 9.47
CA ARG A 109 -11.78 -17.87 8.04
C ARG A 109 -10.92 -16.74 7.48
N ARG A 110 -10.80 -15.61 8.21
CA ARG A 110 -9.96 -14.49 7.80
C ARG A 110 -8.48 -14.89 7.74
N LYS A 111 -8.00 -15.62 8.75
CA LYS A 111 -6.61 -16.10 8.80
C LYS A 111 -6.31 -17.07 7.66
N ASP A 112 -7.22 -18.00 7.38
CA ASP A 112 -7.12 -18.94 6.26
C ASP A 112 -7.08 -18.20 4.92
N GLU A 113 -7.94 -17.20 4.73
CA GLU A 113 -7.95 -16.37 3.51
C GLU A 113 -6.61 -15.65 3.31
N LEU A 114 -6.08 -14.99 4.35
CA LEU A 114 -4.77 -14.33 4.28
C LEU A 114 -3.64 -15.31 3.96
N SER A 115 -3.68 -16.52 4.54
CA SER A 115 -2.71 -17.58 4.26
C SER A 115 -2.75 -18.03 2.81
N ARG A 116 -3.95 -18.18 2.24
CA ARG A 116 -4.13 -18.52 0.81
C ARG A 116 -3.60 -17.42 -0.10
N GLN A 117 -3.88 -16.16 0.20
CA GLN A 117 -3.35 -15.01 -0.55
C GLN A 117 -1.82 -14.95 -0.50
N HIS A 118 -1.19 -15.18 0.65
CA HIS A 118 0.28 -15.27 0.74
C HIS A 118 0.83 -16.42 -0.11
N HIS A 119 0.20 -17.60 -0.06
CA HIS A 119 0.64 -18.76 -0.85
C HIS A 119 0.57 -18.50 -2.36
N ILE A 120 -0.46 -17.80 -2.84
CA ILE A 120 -0.57 -17.35 -4.24
C ILE A 120 0.63 -16.47 -4.60
N LEU A 121 0.95 -15.47 -3.79
CA LEU A 121 2.06 -14.55 -4.07
C LEU A 121 3.42 -15.27 -4.05
N GLU A 122 3.64 -16.20 -3.12
CA GLU A 122 4.86 -17.02 -3.05
C GLU A 122 5.00 -17.96 -4.26
N THR A 123 3.89 -18.58 -4.69
CA THR A 123 3.86 -19.44 -5.88
C THR A 123 4.21 -18.65 -7.15
N ALA A 124 3.62 -17.46 -7.31
CA ALA A 124 3.93 -16.56 -8.41
C ALA A 124 5.40 -16.11 -8.37
N GLN A 125 5.93 -15.77 -7.20
CA GLN A 125 7.35 -15.41 -7.03
C GLN A 125 8.27 -16.56 -7.47
N GLY A 126 7.98 -17.79 -7.06
CA GLY A 126 8.74 -18.97 -7.48
C GLY A 126 8.74 -19.14 -9.00
N HIS A 127 7.60 -18.88 -9.65
CA HIS A 127 7.52 -18.86 -11.11
C HIS A 127 8.40 -17.78 -11.74
N TYR A 128 8.32 -16.54 -11.25
CA TYR A 128 9.10 -15.42 -11.80
C TYR A 128 10.61 -15.61 -11.64
N LEU A 129 11.06 -16.22 -10.54
CA LEU A 129 12.47 -16.57 -10.33
C LEU A 129 12.95 -17.62 -11.36
N ARG A 130 12.16 -18.65 -11.63
CA ARG A 130 12.48 -19.67 -12.64
C ARG A 130 12.56 -19.06 -14.04
N GLN A 131 11.59 -18.22 -14.39
CA GLN A 131 11.56 -17.48 -15.66
C GLN A 131 12.78 -16.58 -15.84
N LEU A 132 13.25 -15.90 -14.78
CA LEU A 132 14.44 -15.05 -14.87
C LEU A 132 15.69 -15.86 -15.20
N LYS A 133 15.88 -16.99 -14.52
CA LYS A 133 17.03 -17.88 -14.75
C LYS A 133 17.10 -18.42 -16.19
N GLN A 134 15.96 -18.54 -16.85
CA GLN A 134 15.84 -19.07 -18.21
C GLN A 134 15.83 -17.98 -19.30
N SER A 135 15.91 -16.70 -18.93
CA SER A 135 15.73 -15.58 -19.86
C SER A 135 17.02 -14.76 -20.02
N PRO A 136 17.82 -15.00 -21.06
CA PRO A 136 19.00 -14.19 -21.37
C PRO A 136 18.67 -12.70 -21.50
N ILE A 137 17.53 -12.37 -22.09
CA ILE A 137 17.09 -10.98 -22.32
C ILE A 137 16.93 -10.22 -20.99
N ALA A 138 16.29 -10.85 -20.00
CA ALA A 138 16.08 -10.26 -18.68
C ALA A 138 17.39 -10.17 -17.88
N ILE A 139 18.24 -11.21 -17.96
CA ILE A 139 19.55 -11.24 -17.32
C ILE A 139 20.46 -10.13 -17.89
N ASP A 140 20.54 -10.01 -19.22
CA ASP A 140 21.36 -9.00 -19.88
C ASP A 140 20.88 -7.59 -19.57
N TYR A 141 19.57 -7.40 -19.40
CA TYR A 141 19.02 -6.14 -18.96
C TYR A 141 19.49 -5.75 -17.54
N LEU A 142 19.46 -6.69 -16.58
CA LEU A 142 19.95 -6.46 -15.22
C LEU A 142 21.47 -6.18 -15.23
N LYS A 143 22.25 -6.94 -16.01
CA LYS A 143 23.69 -6.70 -16.19
C LYS A 143 24.00 -5.33 -16.78
N ARG A 144 23.25 -4.89 -17.81
CA ARG A 144 23.38 -3.52 -18.36
C ARG A 144 23.03 -2.44 -17.34
N ARG A 145 22.20 -2.77 -16.36
CA ARG A 145 21.90 -1.92 -15.20
C ARG A 145 22.94 -2.02 -14.08
N GLY A 146 24.02 -2.77 -14.30
CA GLY A 146 25.10 -2.97 -13.34
C GLY A 146 24.74 -3.93 -12.21
N LEU A 147 23.61 -4.63 -12.26
CA LEU A 147 23.16 -5.51 -11.17
C LEU A 147 23.76 -6.91 -11.29
N ASP A 148 24.34 -7.39 -10.19
CA ASP A 148 24.88 -8.74 -10.06
C ASP A 148 23.83 -9.76 -9.61
N GLY A 149 24.20 -11.04 -9.73
CA GLY A 149 23.31 -12.15 -9.39
C GLY A 149 23.04 -12.28 -7.89
N GLU A 150 24.00 -11.89 -7.03
CA GLU A 150 23.84 -11.96 -5.58
C GLU A 150 22.79 -10.95 -5.10
N THR A 151 22.89 -9.72 -5.58
CA THR A 151 21.94 -8.65 -5.30
C THR A 151 20.56 -9.01 -5.86
N ALA A 152 20.50 -9.51 -7.10
CA ALA A 152 19.23 -9.98 -7.67
C ALA A 152 18.59 -11.10 -6.82
N ALA A 153 19.37 -12.05 -6.31
CA ALA A 153 18.88 -13.11 -5.44
C ALA A 153 18.43 -12.58 -4.07
N ARG A 154 19.19 -11.66 -3.45
CA ARG A 154 18.89 -11.03 -2.16
C ARG A 154 17.51 -10.35 -2.17
N PHE A 155 17.24 -9.57 -3.21
CA PHE A 155 15.95 -8.91 -3.39
C PHE A 155 14.88 -9.81 -4.02
N GLY A 156 15.23 -11.02 -4.45
CA GLY A 156 14.31 -11.93 -5.13
C GLY A 156 13.80 -11.37 -6.46
N LEU A 157 14.65 -10.72 -7.25
CA LEU A 157 14.23 -10.20 -8.56
C LEU A 157 13.78 -11.34 -9.47
N GLY A 158 12.67 -11.15 -10.19
CA GLY A 158 12.09 -12.14 -11.08
C GLY A 158 11.82 -11.59 -12.49
N TRP A 159 11.29 -12.44 -13.36
CA TRP A 159 10.86 -12.08 -14.72
C TRP A 159 9.49 -12.69 -15.03
N THR A 160 8.60 -11.93 -15.64
CA THR A 160 7.24 -12.43 -15.94
C THR A 160 7.13 -13.27 -17.19
N GLY A 161 8.11 -13.24 -18.08
CA GLY A 161 7.90 -13.67 -19.46
C GLY A 161 7.08 -12.65 -20.25
N THR A 162 6.80 -12.98 -21.52
CA THR A 162 6.05 -12.15 -22.48
C THR A 162 4.61 -12.63 -22.67
N GLU A 163 4.25 -13.79 -22.10
CA GLU A 163 2.94 -14.42 -22.27
C GLU A 163 1.82 -13.62 -21.59
N ARG A 164 0.61 -13.70 -22.18
CA ARG A 164 -0.58 -13.04 -21.60
C ARG A 164 -1.16 -13.77 -20.38
N ARG A 165 -0.89 -15.06 -20.24
CA ARG A 165 -1.37 -15.95 -19.16
C ARG A 165 -0.23 -16.85 -18.68
N GLY A 166 0.98 -16.32 -18.49
CA GLY A 166 2.14 -17.09 -18.05
C GLY A 166 1.93 -17.76 -16.69
N LEU A 167 1.18 -17.11 -15.79
CA LEU A 167 0.82 -17.67 -14.48
C LEU A 167 -0.08 -18.92 -14.58
N SER A 168 -0.74 -19.18 -15.70
CA SER A 168 -1.53 -20.41 -15.90
C SER A 168 -0.67 -21.68 -15.84
N ALA A 169 0.65 -21.56 -16.05
CA ALA A 169 1.59 -22.66 -15.92
C ALA A 169 1.78 -23.13 -14.46
N VAL A 170 1.48 -22.28 -13.47
CA VAL A 170 1.64 -22.59 -12.03
C VAL A 170 0.34 -22.56 -11.24
N PHE A 171 -0.73 -22.03 -11.83
CA PHE A 171 -2.08 -22.07 -11.26
C PHE A 171 -3.02 -22.86 -12.17
N PRO A 172 -3.23 -24.17 -11.89
CA PRO A 172 -4.16 -25.00 -12.66
C PRO A 172 -5.59 -24.43 -12.67
N GLN A 173 -5.99 -23.79 -11.56
CA GLN A 173 -7.26 -23.09 -11.42
C GLN A 173 -7.10 -21.59 -11.72
N TYR A 174 -6.64 -21.26 -12.94
CA TYR A 174 -6.39 -19.87 -13.34
C TYR A 174 -7.65 -18.97 -13.31
N GLU A 175 -8.83 -19.59 -13.39
CA GLU A 175 -10.12 -18.90 -13.31
C GLU A 175 -10.62 -18.71 -11.85
N ASP A 176 -9.78 -19.02 -10.84
CA ASP A 176 -10.07 -18.69 -9.44
C ASP A 176 -10.06 -17.17 -9.21
N LYS A 177 -11.12 -16.65 -8.56
CA LYS A 177 -11.27 -15.23 -8.22
C LYS A 177 -10.17 -14.75 -7.26
N GLN A 178 -9.59 -15.64 -6.46
CA GLN A 178 -8.50 -15.29 -5.54
C GLN A 178 -7.27 -14.73 -6.29
N LEU A 179 -7.03 -15.15 -7.54
CA LEU A 179 -5.94 -14.59 -8.35
C LEU A 179 -6.20 -13.13 -8.76
N VAL A 180 -7.47 -12.75 -8.95
CA VAL A 180 -7.86 -11.35 -9.20
C VAL A 180 -7.74 -10.54 -7.92
N GLU A 181 -8.22 -11.08 -6.79
CA GLU A 181 -8.15 -10.45 -5.46
C GLU A 181 -6.70 -10.24 -4.99
N SER A 182 -5.79 -11.15 -5.33
CA SER A 182 -4.34 -11.01 -5.08
C SER A 182 -3.68 -9.88 -5.90
N GLY A 183 -4.38 -9.36 -6.92
CA GLY A 183 -3.88 -8.34 -7.83
C GLY A 183 -2.90 -8.85 -8.89
N LEU A 184 -2.73 -10.17 -9.05
CA LEU A 184 -1.86 -10.77 -10.07
C LEU A 184 -2.55 -10.93 -11.43
N VAL A 185 -3.87 -11.09 -11.45
CA VAL A 185 -4.67 -11.28 -12.67
C VAL A 185 -5.66 -10.13 -12.82
N ILE A 186 -5.89 -9.69 -14.06
CA ILE A 186 -6.92 -8.73 -14.43
C ILE A 186 -8.03 -9.48 -15.16
N GLU A 187 -9.27 -9.25 -14.75
CA GLU A 187 -10.46 -9.68 -15.48
C GLU A 187 -10.99 -8.51 -16.32
N SER A 188 -11.05 -8.71 -17.63
CA SER A 188 -11.62 -7.75 -18.59
C SER A 188 -13.15 -7.73 -18.49
N GLU A 189 -13.78 -6.66 -18.98
CA GLU A 189 -15.25 -6.55 -19.06
C GLU A 189 -15.90 -7.71 -19.83
N ASP A 190 -15.23 -8.24 -20.86
CA ASP A 190 -15.67 -9.41 -21.64
C ASP A 190 -15.49 -10.76 -20.90
N GLY A 191 -15.15 -10.75 -19.60
CA GLY A 191 -14.85 -11.94 -18.78
C GLY A 191 -13.49 -12.60 -19.07
N ARG A 192 -12.70 -12.03 -19.98
CA ARG A 192 -11.37 -12.57 -20.31
C ARG A 192 -10.35 -12.19 -19.23
N ARG A 193 -9.67 -13.20 -18.69
CA ARG A 193 -8.56 -13.01 -17.73
C ARG A 193 -7.18 -12.98 -18.39
N TYR A 194 -6.28 -12.18 -17.83
CA TYR A 194 -4.87 -12.11 -18.23
C TYR A 194 -3.98 -11.60 -17.09
N ASP A 195 -2.70 -11.95 -17.13
CA ASP A 195 -1.74 -11.57 -16.10
C ASP A 195 -1.55 -10.05 -16.08
N ARG A 196 -1.58 -9.46 -14.89
CA ARG A 196 -1.34 -8.02 -14.70
C ARG A 196 0.05 -7.60 -15.17
N PHE A 197 1.05 -8.39 -14.80
CA PHE A 197 2.44 -8.10 -15.09
C PHE A 197 2.91 -8.92 -16.30
N ARG A 198 3.42 -8.24 -17.32
CA ARG A 198 3.90 -8.85 -18.57
C ARG A 198 5.11 -8.08 -19.08
N SER A 199 6.09 -8.80 -19.63
CA SER A 199 7.39 -8.28 -20.06
C SER A 199 8.11 -7.43 -19.00
N ARG A 200 8.00 -7.80 -17.70
CA ARG A 200 8.53 -7.01 -16.58
C ARG A 200 9.53 -7.76 -15.71
N ILE A 201 10.59 -7.05 -15.30
CA ILE A 201 11.39 -7.44 -14.13
C ILE A 201 10.53 -7.22 -12.90
N MET A 202 10.43 -8.24 -12.07
CA MET A 202 9.60 -8.27 -10.87
C MET A 202 10.43 -7.98 -9.63
N PHE A 203 9.89 -7.10 -8.78
CA PHE A 203 10.43 -6.68 -7.50
C PHE A 203 9.42 -7.10 -6.42
N PRO A 204 9.63 -8.22 -5.71
CA PRO A 204 8.71 -8.64 -4.66
C PRO A 204 8.72 -7.62 -3.51
N ILE A 205 7.54 -7.25 -3.03
CA ILE A 205 7.39 -6.35 -1.90
C ILE A 205 7.10 -7.20 -0.68
N ARG A 206 7.93 -7.07 0.36
CA ARG A 206 7.83 -7.84 1.59
C ARG A 206 7.32 -6.97 2.74
N SER A 207 6.47 -7.55 3.56
CA SER A 207 6.06 -6.97 4.85
C SER A 207 7.23 -6.90 5.83
N THR A 208 7.04 -6.23 6.97
CA THR A 208 8.00 -6.22 8.08
C THR A 208 8.30 -7.60 8.66
N LYS A 209 7.45 -8.60 8.38
CA LYS A 209 7.63 -10.01 8.76
C LYS A 209 8.34 -10.84 7.68
N GLY A 210 8.60 -10.25 6.51
CA GLY A 210 9.27 -10.93 5.38
C GLY A 210 8.34 -11.63 4.39
N HIS A 211 7.04 -11.75 4.68
CA HIS A 211 6.08 -12.31 3.74
C HIS A 211 5.89 -11.40 2.53
N ILE A 212 5.77 -12.00 1.34
CA ILE A 212 5.43 -11.28 0.12
C ILE A 212 3.98 -10.83 0.20
N ILE A 213 3.75 -9.55 -0.06
CA ILE A 213 2.44 -8.90 0.00
C ILE A 213 2.04 -8.27 -1.34
N GLY A 214 2.99 -8.05 -2.24
CA GLY A 214 2.72 -7.54 -3.57
C GLY A 214 3.98 -7.49 -4.43
N PHE A 215 3.88 -6.87 -5.60
CA PHE A 215 4.97 -6.76 -6.55
C PHE A 215 5.05 -5.35 -7.17
N GLY A 216 6.27 -4.89 -7.38
CA GLY A 216 6.62 -3.89 -8.37
C GLY A 216 7.09 -4.56 -9.66
N GLY A 217 6.83 -3.97 -10.82
CA GLY A 217 7.14 -4.53 -12.12
C GLY A 217 7.69 -3.47 -13.08
N ARG A 218 8.92 -3.64 -13.55
CA ARG A 218 9.58 -2.72 -14.47
C ARG A 218 9.62 -3.28 -15.89
N LEU A 219 9.02 -2.57 -16.84
CA LEU A 219 9.01 -2.96 -18.25
C LEU A 219 10.43 -2.86 -18.82
N ILE A 220 10.88 -3.89 -19.55
CA ILE A 220 12.19 -3.87 -20.24
C ILE A 220 12.08 -3.49 -21.72
N GLU A 221 10.89 -3.64 -22.30
CA GLU A 221 10.56 -3.28 -23.68
C GLU A 221 9.98 -1.86 -23.78
N LYS A 222 9.78 -1.36 -25.00
CA LYS A 222 9.09 -0.08 -25.22
C LYS A 222 7.61 -0.24 -24.89
N GLY A 223 7.09 0.61 -24.01
CA GLY A 223 5.67 0.65 -23.64
C GLY A 223 5.45 1.40 -22.34
N GLU A 224 4.18 1.58 -21.97
CA GLU A 224 3.78 2.27 -20.76
C GLU A 224 2.79 1.43 -19.93
N PRO A 225 2.79 1.60 -18.59
CA PRO A 225 3.72 2.42 -17.81
C PRO A 225 5.07 1.72 -17.60
N LYS A 226 6.17 2.49 -17.47
CA LYS A 226 7.53 1.95 -17.25
C LYS A 226 7.61 1.13 -15.96
N TYR A 227 6.98 1.61 -14.89
CA TYR A 227 6.81 0.89 -13.63
C TYR A 227 5.33 0.65 -13.36
N LEU A 228 5.01 -0.53 -12.84
CA LEU A 228 3.66 -0.92 -12.46
C LEU A 228 3.72 -1.59 -11.09
N ASN A 229 2.84 -1.20 -10.18
CA ASN A 229 2.71 -1.83 -8.87
C ASN A 229 1.44 -2.68 -8.82
N SER A 230 1.43 -3.65 -7.91
CA SER A 230 0.21 -4.32 -7.47
C SER A 230 -0.86 -3.27 -7.11
N PRO A 231 -2.15 -3.54 -7.36
CA PRO A 231 -3.23 -2.70 -6.84
C PRO A 231 -3.27 -2.77 -5.31
N GLU A 232 -4.08 -1.93 -4.67
CA GLU A 232 -4.38 -2.11 -3.24
C GLU A 232 -5.08 -3.48 -3.06
N THR A 233 -4.69 -4.23 -2.04
CA THR A 233 -5.27 -5.54 -1.68
C THR A 233 -5.43 -5.64 -0.16
N THR A 234 -6.01 -6.74 0.32
CA THR A 234 -6.08 -7.03 1.75
C THR A 234 -4.70 -7.21 2.41
N LEU A 235 -3.68 -7.57 1.64
CA LEU A 235 -2.29 -7.75 2.10
C LEU A 235 -1.41 -6.52 1.88
N PHE A 236 -1.77 -5.64 0.94
CA PHE A 236 -0.86 -4.62 0.43
C PHE A 236 -1.54 -3.27 0.28
N SER A 237 -0.93 -2.27 0.93
CA SER A 237 -1.28 -0.87 0.73
C SER A 237 -0.05 -0.02 0.42
N LYS A 238 -0.07 0.68 -0.72
CA LYS A 238 1.07 1.51 -1.16
C LYS A 238 1.37 2.63 -0.17
N GLY A 239 0.32 3.21 0.40
CA GLY A 239 0.42 4.29 1.38
C GLY A 239 0.97 3.85 2.73
N HIS A 240 1.12 2.55 2.98
CA HIS A 240 1.64 2.02 4.25
C HIS A 240 2.99 1.34 4.09
N GLU A 241 3.24 0.71 2.95
CA GLU A 241 4.42 -0.12 2.75
C GLU A 241 5.57 0.60 2.06
N LEU A 242 6.79 0.16 2.35
CA LEU A 242 8.04 0.68 1.81
C LEU A 242 8.88 -0.48 1.30
N TYR A 243 9.34 -0.39 0.06
CA TYR A 243 10.23 -1.39 -0.51
C TYR A 243 11.61 -1.32 0.14
N GLY A 244 12.26 -2.46 0.34
CA GLY A 244 13.60 -2.55 0.93
C GLY A 244 13.63 -2.50 2.46
N LEU A 245 12.51 -2.19 3.13
CA LEU A 245 12.49 -2.09 4.59
C LEU A 245 12.81 -3.43 5.27
N TRP A 246 12.33 -4.54 4.72
CA TRP A 246 12.65 -5.87 5.22
C TRP A 246 14.13 -6.20 4.99
N GLU A 247 14.60 -6.08 3.76
CA GLU A 247 15.98 -6.38 3.35
C GLU A 247 16.99 -5.51 4.11
N GLY A 248 16.65 -4.24 4.33
CA GLY A 248 17.52 -3.24 4.92
C GLY A 248 17.48 -3.15 6.44
N ARG A 249 16.63 -3.92 7.14
CA ARG A 249 16.45 -3.83 8.60
C ARG A 249 17.75 -3.91 9.41
N GLN A 250 18.69 -4.76 8.98
CA GLN A 250 20.00 -4.88 9.63
C GLN A 250 20.94 -3.73 9.22
N GLY A 251 20.87 -3.30 7.96
CA GLY A 251 21.64 -2.15 7.46
C GLY A 251 21.26 -0.86 8.16
N ILE A 252 19.96 -0.61 8.37
CA ILE A 252 19.43 0.55 9.10
C ILE A 252 20.02 0.61 10.51
N ARG A 253 20.00 -0.52 11.25
CA ARG A 253 20.57 -0.59 12.60
C ARG A 253 22.08 -0.35 12.62
N LYS A 254 22.79 -0.87 11.63
CA LYS A 254 24.26 -0.73 11.52
C LYS A 254 24.68 0.69 11.17
N GLU A 255 24.00 1.32 10.22
CA GLU A 255 24.32 2.68 9.75
C GLU A 255 23.74 3.75 10.68
N GLY A 256 22.70 3.42 11.47
CA GLY A 256 22.08 4.34 12.43
C GLY A 256 21.16 5.38 11.79
N PHE A 257 20.75 5.18 10.53
CA PHE A 257 19.76 6.02 9.85
C PHE A 257 19.07 5.24 8.72
N VAL A 258 17.87 5.68 8.34
CA VAL A 258 17.18 5.21 7.14
C VAL A 258 17.38 6.20 6.00
N LEU A 259 17.72 5.69 4.82
CA LEU A 259 17.79 6.46 3.58
C LEU A 259 16.52 6.22 2.76
N ILE A 260 15.73 7.28 2.52
CA ILE A 260 14.48 7.21 1.75
C ILE A 260 14.74 7.71 0.32
N VAL A 261 14.50 6.85 -0.67
CA VAL A 261 14.64 7.14 -2.10
C VAL A 261 13.31 6.92 -2.83
N GLU A 262 13.23 7.25 -4.12
CA GLU A 262 11.97 7.16 -4.88
C GLU A 262 11.71 5.77 -5.49
N GLY A 263 12.75 5.06 -5.93
CA GLY A 263 12.60 3.89 -6.79
C GLY A 263 13.15 2.58 -6.23
N TYR A 264 12.57 1.47 -6.72
CA TYR A 264 13.08 0.11 -6.47
C TYR A 264 14.55 -0.05 -6.89
N MET A 265 14.87 0.49 -8.07
CA MET A 265 16.20 0.40 -8.64
C MET A 265 17.24 1.10 -7.76
N ASP A 266 16.88 2.24 -7.17
CA ASP A 266 17.76 3.00 -6.28
C ASP A 266 18.11 2.17 -5.05
N VAL A 267 17.10 1.57 -4.40
CA VAL A 267 17.31 0.68 -3.24
C VAL A 267 18.21 -0.50 -3.59
N VAL A 268 17.96 -1.15 -4.73
CA VAL A 268 18.74 -2.32 -5.15
C VAL A 268 20.18 -1.93 -5.50
N ALA A 269 20.38 -0.82 -6.23
CA ALA A 269 21.69 -0.32 -6.59
C ALA A 269 22.50 0.10 -5.35
N LEU A 270 21.91 0.91 -4.46
CA LEU A 270 22.54 1.33 -3.21
C LEU A 270 22.97 0.12 -2.37
N SER A 271 22.10 -0.89 -2.26
CA SER A 271 22.42 -2.13 -1.55
C SER A 271 23.58 -2.88 -2.18
N GLN A 272 23.67 -2.98 -3.51
CA GLN A 272 24.82 -3.59 -4.18
C GLN A 272 26.13 -2.89 -3.85
N HIS A 273 26.10 -1.56 -3.72
CA HIS A 273 27.27 -0.77 -3.33
C HIS A 273 27.52 -0.75 -1.81
N GLY A 274 26.81 -1.56 -1.02
CA GLY A 274 27.03 -1.72 0.42
C GLY A 274 26.24 -0.76 1.30
N LEU A 275 25.28 -0.01 0.74
CA LEU A 275 24.33 0.82 1.48
C LEU A 275 23.02 0.04 1.67
N HIS A 276 22.99 -0.80 2.70
CA HIS A 276 21.84 -1.67 2.97
C HIS A 276 20.75 -1.00 3.82
N ASN A 277 20.76 0.33 3.96
CA ASN A 277 19.80 1.07 4.77
C ASN A 277 18.81 1.91 3.94
N ALA A 278 18.73 1.64 2.63
CA ALA A 278 17.83 2.32 1.70
C ALA A 278 16.43 1.69 1.67
N VAL A 279 15.41 2.54 1.56
CA VAL A 279 14.00 2.17 1.37
C VAL A 279 13.35 3.06 0.31
N ALA A 280 12.33 2.57 -0.39
CA ALA A 280 11.61 3.35 -1.40
C ALA A 280 10.11 3.40 -1.19
N THR A 281 9.50 4.52 -1.55
CA THR A 281 8.05 4.62 -1.71
C THR A 281 7.59 3.86 -2.97
N LEU A 282 6.32 3.49 -2.99
CA LEU A 282 5.78 2.55 -3.99
C LEU A 282 5.03 3.31 -5.09
N GLY A 283 5.71 4.30 -5.70
CA GLY A 283 5.15 5.16 -6.74
C GLY A 283 4.08 6.13 -6.25
N THR A 284 4.15 6.49 -4.96
CA THR A 284 3.27 7.47 -4.31
C THR A 284 4.11 8.49 -3.54
N ALA A 285 3.53 9.65 -3.23
CA ALA A 285 4.13 10.55 -2.25
C ALA A 285 4.28 9.84 -0.90
N THR A 286 5.28 10.25 -0.12
CA THR A 286 5.46 9.80 1.26
C THR A 286 4.23 10.14 2.10
N THR A 287 3.78 9.20 2.93
CA THR A 287 2.62 9.36 3.82
C THR A 287 3.04 9.42 5.29
N GLU A 288 2.16 9.88 6.17
CA GLU A 288 2.38 9.88 7.62
C GLU A 288 2.61 8.46 8.17
N TYR A 289 1.96 7.45 7.57
CA TYR A 289 2.19 6.05 7.90
C TYR A 289 3.60 5.60 7.56
N HIS A 290 4.15 6.03 6.42
CA HIS A 290 5.55 5.76 6.06
C HIS A 290 6.49 6.36 7.10
N ILE A 291 6.32 7.64 7.43
CA ILE A 291 7.17 8.33 8.40
C ILE A 291 7.11 7.65 9.77
N THR A 292 5.91 7.39 10.27
CA THR A 292 5.70 6.74 11.57
C THR A 292 6.32 5.34 11.59
N LYS A 293 6.19 4.57 10.50
CA LYS A 293 6.81 3.24 10.36
C LYS A 293 8.34 3.35 10.38
N LEU A 294 8.91 4.35 9.72
CA LEU A 294 10.35 4.57 9.65
C LEU A 294 10.96 5.08 10.96
N MET A 295 10.27 5.95 11.69
CA MET A 295 10.70 6.42 13.02
C MET A 295 10.81 5.28 14.04
N ARG A 296 10.10 4.17 13.84
CA ARG A 296 10.26 2.95 14.66
C ARG A 296 11.52 2.16 14.30
N ALA A 297 12.04 2.34 13.09
CA ALA A 297 13.24 1.65 12.61
C ALA A 297 14.52 2.42 12.95
N SER A 298 14.46 3.75 12.95
CA SER A 298 15.57 4.63 13.37
C SER A 298 15.04 6.01 13.75
N ASP A 299 15.76 6.66 14.66
CA ASP A 299 15.65 8.06 15.06
C ASP A 299 16.22 9.04 14.02
N ARG A 300 16.91 8.57 12.98
CA ARG A 300 17.46 9.41 11.92
C ARG A 300 16.93 9.02 10.54
N LEU A 301 16.22 9.94 9.89
CA LEU A 301 15.64 9.78 8.56
C LEU A 301 16.31 10.73 7.58
N VAL A 302 16.80 10.22 6.46
CA VAL A 302 17.43 11.01 5.39
C VAL A 302 16.67 10.78 4.10
N PHE A 303 15.94 11.79 3.64
CA PHE A 303 15.35 11.78 2.31
C PHE A 303 16.39 12.11 1.27
N CYS A 304 16.49 11.32 0.22
CA CYS A 304 17.36 11.57 -0.91
C CYS A 304 16.51 11.80 -2.15
N PHE A 305 16.67 13.00 -2.73
CA PHE A 305 15.99 13.43 -3.94
C PHE A 305 17.00 13.84 -5.00
N ASP A 306 16.57 13.74 -6.26
CA ASP A 306 17.29 14.29 -7.39
C ASP A 306 17.46 15.81 -7.20
N GLY A 307 18.58 16.36 -7.70
CA GLY A 307 18.92 17.79 -7.54
C GLY A 307 18.01 18.78 -8.27
N ASP A 308 17.10 18.28 -9.10
CA ASP A 308 16.28 19.05 -10.02
C ASP A 308 15.05 19.71 -9.35
N GLY A 309 14.31 20.49 -10.14
CA GLY A 309 13.11 21.17 -9.67
C GLY A 309 11.95 20.24 -9.31
N ALA A 310 11.91 19.01 -9.82
CA ALA A 310 10.91 18.01 -9.45
C ALA A 310 11.25 17.38 -8.09
N GLY A 311 12.51 17.02 -7.87
CA GLY A 311 13.04 16.53 -6.61
C GLY A 311 12.82 17.50 -5.46
N ARG A 312 13.05 18.81 -5.66
CA ARG A 312 12.73 19.84 -4.65
C ARG A 312 11.24 19.92 -4.31
N LYS A 313 10.35 19.79 -5.30
CA LYS A 313 8.90 19.74 -5.06
C LYS A 313 8.49 18.48 -4.30
N ALA A 314 9.10 17.34 -4.58
CA ALA A 314 8.88 16.10 -3.86
C ALA A 314 9.38 16.23 -2.40
N ALA A 315 10.56 16.82 -2.20
CA ALA A 315 11.11 17.13 -0.89
C ALA A 315 10.18 18.03 -0.06
N TRP A 316 9.65 19.10 -0.65
CA TRP A 316 8.69 19.98 0.02
C TRP A 316 7.42 19.24 0.45
N ARG A 317 6.90 18.34 -0.40
CA ARG A 317 5.75 17.50 -0.04
C ARG A 317 6.06 16.56 1.12
N ALA A 318 7.21 15.87 1.07
CA ALA A 318 7.65 15.00 2.15
C ALA A 318 7.87 15.76 3.45
N LEU A 319 8.42 16.99 3.39
CA LEU A 319 8.58 17.88 4.52
C LEU A 319 7.24 18.21 5.18
N ASN A 320 6.23 18.61 4.41
CA ASN A 320 4.91 18.92 4.93
C ASN A 320 4.27 17.71 5.64
N THR A 321 4.46 16.50 5.10
CA THR A 321 4.03 15.25 5.75
C THR A 321 4.76 14.99 7.07
N CYS A 322 6.00 15.46 7.21
CA CYS A 322 6.79 15.29 8.43
C CYS A 322 6.42 16.28 9.54
N LEU A 323 5.94 17.50 9.23
CA LEU A 323 5.65 18.56 10.20
C LEU A 323 4.83 18.09 11.43
N PRO A 324 3.69 17.39 11.27
CA PRO A 324 2.89 16.91 12.41
C PRO A 324 3.53 15.75 13.17
N LEU A 325 4.60 15.17 12.66
CA LEU A 325 5.29 14.01 13.22
C LEU A 325 6.67 14.34 13.80
N VAL A 326 7.07 15.62 13.75
CA VAL A 326 8.34 16.07 14.31
C VAL A 326 8.38 15.79 15.81
N ARG A 327 9.51 15.25 16.29
CA ARG A 327 9.76 14.99 17.72
C ARG A 327 11.17 15.44 18.07
N ASP A 328 11.40 15.75 19.34
CA ASP A 328 12.71 16.22 19.82
C ASP A 328 13.81 15.14 19.73
N ASP A 329 13.42 13.86 19.72
CA ASP A 329 14.29 12.69 19.64
C ASP A 329 14.54 12.18 18.21
N VAL A 330 14.01 12.85 17.17
CA VAL A 330 14.14 12.40 15.78
C VAL A 330 14.81 13.44 14.89
N SER A 331 15.83 13.01 14.14
CA SER A 331 16.50 13.83 13.12
C SER A 331 15.98 13.51 11.73
N ILE A 332 15.24 14.44 11.13
CA ILE A 332 14.80 14.36 9.72
C ILE A 332 15.67 15.28 8.88
N ARG A 333 16.22 14.77 7.77
CA ARG A 333 17.14 15.48 6.89
C ARG A 333 16.80 15.27 5.42
N PHE A 334 17.20 16.22 4.59
CA PHE A 334 16.98 16.26 3.15
C PHE A 334 18.31 16.38 2.42
N MET A 335 18.63 15.37 1.63
CA MET A 335 19.81 15.25 0.79
C MET A 335 19.40 15.46 -0.66
N PHE A 336 19.99 16.46 -1.30
CA PHE A 336 19.83 16.72 -2.73
C PHE A 336 21.10 16.31 -3.46
N LEU A 337 20.95 15.46 -4.47
CA LEU A 337 22.06 15.05 -5.33
C LEU A 337 22.43 16.17 -6.31
N ALA A 338 23.61 16.09 -6.91
CA ALA A 338 24.01 17.03 -7.96
C ALA A 338 23.08 16.91 -9.19
N ASP A 339 22.99 17.98 -9.97
CA ASP A 339 22.17 18.00 -11.19
C ASP A 339 22.57 16.84 -12.12
N ASN A 340 21.57 16.07 -12.58
CA ASN A 340 21.67 14.86 -13.42
C ASN A 340 22.00 13.54 -12.69
N HIS A 341 22.13 13.54 -11.37
CA HIS A 341 22.30 12.30 -10.61
C HIS A 341 21.00 11.86 -9.93
N ASP A 342 20.68 10.57 -10.11
CA ASP A 342 19.81 9.77 -9.25
C ASP A 342 20.67 8.96 -8.25
N PRO A 343 20.09 8.36 -7.19
CA PRO A 343 20.89 7.62 -6.21
C PRO A 343 21.71 6.47 -6.81
N ASP A 344 21.19 5.79 -7.85
CA ASP A 344 21.89 4.73 -8.59
C ASP A 344 23.15 5.25 -9.31
N SER A 345 23.02 6.30 -10.13
CA SER A 345 24.16 6.88 -10.85
C SER A 345 25.17 7.51 -9.90
N PHE A 346 24.71 8.20 -8.85
CA PHE A 346 25.60 8.83 -7.88
C PHE A 346 26.46 7.81 -7.13
N VAL A 347 25.86 6.73 -6.62
CA VAL A 347 26.62 5.71 -5.89
C VAL A 347 27.57 4.93 -6.80
N ARG A 348 27.22 4.75 -8.08
CA ARG A 348 28.11 4.12 -9.06
C ARG A 348 29.33 4.98 -9.36
N GLU A 349 29.18 6.29 -9.41
CA GLU A 349 30.26 7.22 -9.73
C GLU A 349 31.16 7.53 -8.53
N HIS A 350 30.57 7.85 -7.38
CA HIS A 350 31.31 8.35 -6.21
C HIS A 350 31.51 7.30 -5.11
N GLY A 351 30.80 6.16 -5.19
CA GLY A 351 30.89 5.08 -4.22
C GLY A 351 30.11 5.34 -2.92
N ALA A 352 30.00 4.30 -2.10
CA ALA A 352 29.21 4.34 -0.87
C ALA A 352 29.79 5.24 0.24
N THR A 353 31.10 5.46 0.27
CA THR A 353 31.73 6.34 1.28
C THR A 353 31.30 7.79 1.05
N ALA A 354 31.42 8.29 -0.18
CA ALA A 354 30.97 9.64 -0.52
C ALA A 354 29.46 9.81 -0.29
N PHE A 355 28.66 8.78 -0.58
CA PHE A 355 27.22 8.81 -0.29
C PHE A 355 26.95 8.98 1.21
N ARG A 356 27.67 8.25 2.09
CA ARG A 356 27.53 8.40 3.55
C ARG A 356 27.92 9.79 4.02
N GLU A 357 29.01 10.35 3.50
CA GLU A 357 29.46 11.70 3.82
C GLU A 357 28.39 12.73 3.42
N GLN A 358 27.83 12.62 2.22
CA GLN A 358 26.75 13.52 1.79
C GLN A 358 25.46 13.35 2.61
N ALA A 359 25.13 12.13 3.03
CA ALA A 359 24.01 11.88 3.94
C ALA A 359 24.25 12.46 5.35
N GLN A 360 25.52 12.63 5.76
CA GLN A 360 25.88 13.31 6.99
C GLN A 360 25.68 14.82 6.89
N GLU A 361 26.04 15.41 5.75
CA GLU A 361 25.89 16.85 5.48
C GLU A 361 24.48 17.26 5.04
N ALA A 362 23.58 16.30 4.81
CA ALA A 362 22.19 16.54 4.43
C ALA A 362 21.54 17.63 5.29
N ALA A 363 20.79 18.52 4.63
CA ALA A 363 20.16 19.66 5.28
C ALA A 363 19.13 19.19 6.32
N ALA A 364 19.20 19.73 7.53
CA ALA A 364 18.20 19.44 8.55
C ALA A 364 16.81 19.94 8.10
N LEU A 365 15.73 19.28 8.55
CA LEU A 365 14.35 19.67 8.24
C LEU A 365 14.10 21.16 8.51
N SER A 366 14.55 21.67 9.66
CA SER A 366 14.38 23.09 10.01
C SER A 366 15.04 24.01 8.98
N ARG A 367 16.28 23.71 8.59
CA ARG A 367 17.02 24.53 7.64
C ARG A 367 16.38 24.51 6.26
N PHE A 368 16.06 23.31 5.76
CA PHE A 368 15.40 23.17 4.46
C PHE A 368 14.02 23.86 4.46
N PHE A 369 13.25 23.71 5.53
CA PHE A 369 11.94 24.35 5.68
C PHE A 369 12.02 25.87 5.54
N LEU A 370 12.91 26.49 6.31
CA LEU A 370 13.02 27.95 6.38
C LEU A 370 13.67 28.54 5.11
N ASP A 371 14.69 27.88 4.56
CA ASP A 371 15.35 28.31 3.33
C ASP A 371 14.42 28.28 2.13
N GLU A 372 13.62 27.22 2.01
CA GLU A 372 12.68 27.06 0.92
C GLU A 372 11.54 28.08 1.01
N LEU A 373 11.07 28.42 2.22
CA LEU A 373 10.14 29.55 2.42
C LEU A 373 10.78 30.88 2.03
N ALA A 374 11.97 31.18 2.54
CA ALA A 374 12.66 32.43 2.24
C ALA A 374 12.93 32.61 0.73
N ALA A 375 13.31 31.54 0.03
CA ALA A 375 13.64 31.58 -1.39
C ALA A 375 12.44 31.91 -2.31
N ARG A 376 11.20 31.74 -1.82
CA ARG A 376 9.97 32.05 -2.57
C ARG A 376 9.57 33.52 -2.51
N HIS A 377 10.19 34.30 -1.61
CA HIS A 377 9.80 35.68 -1.32
C HIS A 377 10.98 36.64 -1.41
N ARG A 378 10.67 37.93 -1.62
CA ARG A 378 11.66 39.00 -1.60
C ARG A 378 11.96 39.45 -0.18
N MET A 379 12.88 38.76 0.49
CA MET A 379 13.18 38.97 1.91
C MET A 379 13.82 40.34 2.23
N ASP A 380 14.35 41.02 1.21
CA ASP A 380 14.82 42.41 1.26
C ASP A 380 13.67 43.43 1.43
N GLU A 381 12.45 43.08 1.01
CA GLU A 381 11.27 43.96 1.05
C GLU A 381 10.34 43.65 2.23
N ALA A 382 9.68 44.68 2.78
CA ALA A 382 8.73 44.48 3.88
C ALA A 382 7.52 43.65 3.44
N GLU A 383 7.04 43.88 2.22
CA GLU A 383 5.97 43.15 1.56
C GLU A 383 6.33 41.69 1.35
N GLY A 384 7.57 41.40 0.93
CA GLY A 384 8.04 40.03 0.75
C GLY A 384 8.17 39.27 2.07
N ARG A 385 8.68 39.91 3.13
CA ARG A 385 8.68 39.29 4.48
C ARG A 385 7.26 39.05 5.00
N ALA A 386 6.33 39.97 4.78
CA ALA A 386 4.93 39.79 5.16
C ALA A 386 4.27 38.63 4.39
N ALA A 387 4.55 38.49 3.10
CA ALA A 387 4.07 37.36 2.29
C ALA A 387 4.66 36.01 2.75
N CYS A 388 5.95 35.99 3.11
CA CYS A 388 6.61 34.82 3.69
C CYS A 388 5.95 34.40 5.01
N VAL A 389 5.67 35.35 5.92
CA VAL A 389 4.92 35.09 7.15
C VAL A 389 3.54 34.51 6.83
N HIS A 390 2.81 35.08 5.88
CA HIS A 390 1.48 34.58 5.51
C HIS A 390 1.51 33.13 5.03
N GLU A 391 2.48 32.73 4.20
CA GLU A 391 2.65 31.34 3.74
C GLU A 391 3.09 30.40 4.87
N ALA A 392 3.99 30.86 5.75
CA ALA A 392 4.59 30.02 6.79
C ALA A 392 3.65 29.73 7.97
N LEU A 393 2.75 30.65 8.31
CA LEU A 393 1.85 30.53 9.47
C LEU A 393 1.09 29.18 9.54
N PRO A 394 0.36 28.73 8.50
CA PRO A 394 -0.34 27.45 8.56
C PRO A 394 0.63 26.26 8.77
N LEU A 395 1.83 26.31 8.17
CA LEU A 395 2.82 25.23 8.29
C LEU A 395 3.47 25.19 9.68
N LEU A 396 3.74 26.35 10.28
CA LEU A 396 4.25 26.46 11.65
C LEU A 396 3.24 25.97 12.69
N LEU A 397 1.94 26.05 12.39
CA LEU A 397 0.87 25.50 13.23
C LEU A 397 0.79 23.97 13.12
N GLU A 398 1.14 23.38 11.98
CA GLU A 398 1.17 21.92 11.81
C GLU A 398 2.30 21.24 12.60
N LEU A 399 3.35 21.98 12.98
CA LEU A 399 4.43 21.42 13.80
C LEU A 399 3.89 20.88 15.14
N ALA A 400 4.22 19.62 15.42
CA ALA A 400 3.95 19.00 16.71
C ALA A 400 4.58 19.77 17.86
N ASP A 401 3.90 19.80 19.00
CA ASP A 401 4.39 20.50 20.19
C ASP A 401 5.70 19.86 20.68
N SER A 402 6.78 20.63 20.62
CA SER A 402 8.15 20.14 20.78
C SER A 402 9.12 21.31 21.02
N THR A 403 10.27 21.03 21.62
CA THR A 403 11.35 22.02 21.74
C THR A 403 11.83 22.47 20.36
N LEU A 404 11.89 21.55 19.40
CA LEU A 404 12.25 21.83 18.01
C LEU A 404 11.29 22.84 17.37
N LYS A 405 9.98 22.75 17.60
CA LYS A 405 9.00 23.75 17.13
C LYS A 405 9.34 25.15 17.62
N VAL A 406 9.66 25.29 18.92
CA VAL A 406 10.04 26.59 19.51
C VAL A 406 11.30 27.15 18.86
N GLN A 407 12.32 26.30 18.62
CA GLN A 407 13.55 26.73 17.96
C GLN A 407 13.30 27.17 16.51
N ILE A 408 12.50 26.42 15.75
CA ILE A 408 12.12 26.77 14.36
C ILE A 408 11.37 28.11 14.34
N GLN A 409 10.40 28.31 15.23
CA GLN A 409 9.65 29.56 15.31
C GLN A 409 10.56 30.75 15.64
N HIS A 410 11.53 30.57 16.54
CA HIS A 410 12.48 31.62 16.89
C HIS A 410 13.42 31.95 15.72
N GLU A 411 13.94 30.94 15.02
CA GLU A 411 14.77 31.16 13.82
C GLU A 411 13.97 31.86 12.71
N PHE A 412 12.71 31.44 12.49
CA PHE A 412 11.81 32.08 11.54
C PHE A 412 11.54 33.54 11.89
N ALA A 413 11.21 33.85 13.15
CA ALA A 413 10.96 35.23 13.61
C ALA A 413 12.15 36.15 13.29
N ARG A 414 13.37 35.68 13.60
CA ARG A 414 14.61 36.41 13.27
C ARG A 414 14.79 36.62 11.78
N MET A 415 14.49 35.60 10.97
CA MET A 415 14.60 35.65 9.51
C MET A 415 13.66 36.69 8.88
N VAL A 416 12.45 36.86 9.42
CA VAL A 416 11.45 37.83 8.93
C VAL A 416 11.49 39.18 9.64
N LEU A 417 12.48 39.41 10.52
CA LEU A 417 12.64 40.61 11.33
C LEU A 417 11.45 40.90 12.27
N LEU A 418 10.88 39.85 12.86
CA LEU A 418 9.91 39.94 13.94
C LEU A 418 10.53 39.49 15.26
N THR A 419 9.99 40.02 16.36
CA THR A 419 10.23 39.45 17.70
C THR A 419 9.46 38.13 17.86
N PRO A 420 9.92 37.23 18.75
CA PRO A 420 9.18 36.00 19.07
C PRO A 420 7.73 36.28 19.53
N ASP A 421 7.52 37.36 20.28
CA ASP A 421 6.19 37.75 20.78
C ASP A 421 5.26 38.21 19.65
N GLU A 422 5.76 38.98 18.68
CA GLU A 422 5.00 39.39 17.49
C GLU A 422 4.61 38.18 16.64
N LEU A 423 5.52 37.21 16.45
CA LEU A 423 5.20 35.98 15.72
C LEU A 423 4.17 35.13 16.48
N ALA A 424 4.30 35.00 17.80
CA ALA A 424 3.34 34.28 18.64
C ALA A 424 1.94 34.92 18.56
N GLN A 425 1.86 36.25 18.56
CA GLN A 425 0.61 36.97 18.36
C GLN A 425 -0.01 36.64 17.01
N ARG A 426 0.77 36.60 15.93
CA ARG A 426 0.26 36.22 14.59
C ARG A 426 -0.23 34.77 14.55
N LEU A 427 0.51 33.84 15.12
CA LEU A 427 0.09 32.43 15.22
C LEU A 427 -1.23 32.28 15.97
N SER A 428 -1.47 33.09 17.01
CA SER A 428 -2.73 33.07 17.77
C SER A 428 -3.95 33.60 17.00
N THR A 429 -3.73 34.41 15.95
CA THR A 429 -4.81 34.97 15.12
C THR A 429 -5.27 34.04 14.00
N VAL A 430 -4.53 32.97 13.73
CA VAL A 430 -4.86 32.00 12.68
C VAL A 430 -5.61 30.83 13.33
N GLU A 431 -6.86 30.61 12.92
CA GLU A 431 -7.58 29.41 13.33
C GLU A 431 -6.85 28.16 12.80
N PRO A 432 -6.57 27.15 13.65
CA PRO A 432 -5.94 25.92 13.20
C PRO A 432 -6.86 25.25 12.18
N VAL A 433 -6.34 24.96 10.99
CA VAL A 433 -7.03 24.14 9.99
C VAL A 433 -7.20 22.74 10.58
N ARG A 434 -8.39 22.43 11.11
CA ARG A 434 -8.73 21.08 11.58
C ARG A 434 -8.74 20.15 10.36
N ARG A 435 -7.76 19.26 10.29
CA ARG A 435 -7.88 18.08 9.40
C ARG A 435 -9.04 17.21 9.90
N PRO A 436 -9.80 16.56 9.01
CA PRO A 436 -10.71 15.50 9.45
C PRO A 436 -9.88 14.48 10.25
N ALA A 437 -10.34 14.17 11.46
CA ALA A 437 -9.68 13.19 12.31
C ALA A 437 -9.57 11.88 11.53
N VAL A 438 -8.38 11.27 11.53
CA VAL A 438 -8.27 9.86 11.15
C VAL A 438 -9.12 9.11 12.16
N ASP A 439 -10.21 8.48 11.70
CA ASP A 439 -11.10 7.69 12.54
C ASP A 439 -10.30 6.68 13.34
N THR A 440 -10.04 7.03 14.59
CA THR A 440 -9.60 6.08 15.59
C THR A 440 -10.88 5.39 16.02
N PRO A 441 -11.03 4.06 15.83
CA PRO A 441 -12.26 3.38 16.21
C PRO A 441 -12.56 3.69 17.68
N PRO A 442 -13.78 4.16 18.01
CA PRO A 442 -14.08 4.63 19.36
C PRO A 442 -13.86 3.51 20.37
N ALA A 443 -13.11 3.83 21.42
CA ALA A 443 -13.10 3.02 22.64
C ALA A 443 -14.52 3.03 23.20
N GLN A 444 -15.18 1.88 23.17
CA GLN A 444 -16.51 1.69 23.71
C GLN A 444 -16.45 1.64 25.25
N ASP A 445 -16.39 2.80 25.89
CA ASP A 445 -16.80 2.97 27.28
C ASP A 445 -18.23 3.49 27.30
N GLY A 446 -19.16 2.63 27.72
CA GLY A 446 -20.59 2.95 27.74
C GLY A 446 -21.43 1.77 28.21
N LEU A 447 -21.31 1.45 29.50
CA LEU A 447 -22.23 0.57 30.22
C LEU A 447 -23.66 1.12 30.12
N VAL A 448 -24.54 0.43 29.40
CA VAL A 448 -25.99 0.54 29.59
C VAL A 448 -26.50 -0.79 30.12
N ALA A 449 -26.87 -0.78 31.39
CA ALA A 449 -27.42 -1.93 32.10
C ALA A 449 -28.75 -2.38 31.47
N ARG A 450 -28.86 -3.68 31.14
CA ARG A 450 -30.15 -4.35 30.87
C ARG A 450 -30.52 -5.27 32.04
N PRO A 451 -31.83 -5.40 32.35
CA PRO A 451 -32.33 -6.15 33.50
C PRO A 451 -32.18 -7.67 33.34
N PRO A 452 -32.17 -8.44 34.44
CA PRO A 452 -31.87 -9.87 34.42
C PRO A 452 -33.05 -10.68 33.87
N VAL A 453 -32.75 -11.65 33.00
CA VAL A 453 -33.69 -12.69 32.55
C VAL A 453 -33.42 -13.97 33.37
N PRO A 454 -34.45 -14.73 33.79
CA PRO A 454 -34.29 -15.80 34.77
C PRO A 454 -33.55 -17.02 34.24
N ALA A 455 -32.77 -17.64 35.12
CA ALA A 455 -32.02 -18.87 34.87
C ALA A 455 -32.94 -20.06 34.52
N GLN A 456 -32.53 -20.85 33.55
CA GLN A 456 -33.01 -22.22 33.36
C GLN A 456 -31.84 -23.21 33.51
N PRO A 457 -32.09 -24.41 34.09
CA PRO A 457 -31.04 -25.28 34.58
C PRO A 457 -30.40 -26.12 33.48
N ALA A 458 -29.11 -26.38 33.65
CA ALA A 458 -28.31 -27.25 32.80
C ALA A 458 -28.82 -28.70 32.80
N PRO A 459 -28.76 -29.42 31.67
CA PRO A 459 -28.76 -30.86 31.67
C PRO A 459 -27.35 -31.43 31.87
N SER A 460 -27.35 -32.52 32.61
CA SER A 460 -26.26 -33.27 33.21
C SER A 460 -25.32 -33.97 32.23
N SER A 461 -24.11 -34.14 32.72
CA SER A 461 -23.05 -35.03 32.27
C SER A 461 -23.47 -36.50 32.28
N ASP A 462 -23.10 -37.21 31.22
CA ASP A 462 -22.80 -38.65 31.12
C ASP A 462 -22.23 -38.84 29.71
N GLY A 463 -21.08 -39.43 29.41
CA GLY A 463 -20.02 -40.09 30.15
C GLY A 463 -19.05 -40.70 29.11
N MET A 464 -17.83 -41.04 29.55
CA MET A 464 -16.81 -41.89 28.91
C MET A 464 -16.10 -41.40 27.62
N GLU A 465 -14.80 -41.62 27.40
CA GLU A 465 -13.56 -41.80 28.18
C GLU A 465 -12.39 -41.83 27.13
N PRO A 466 -11.09 -41.95 27.50
CA PRO A 466 -9.99 -41.21 26.89
C PRO A 466 -9.29 -41.92 25.72
N PHE A 467 -8.59 -41.13 24.91
CA PHE A 467 -7.49 -41.60 24.06
C PHE A 467 -6.22 -40.84 24.48
N GLU A 468 -5.32 -41.57 25.13
CA GLU A 468 -3.94 -41.16 25.40
C GLU A 468 -2.99 -41.66 24.31
N ASP A 469 -1.82 -41.02 24.30
CA ASP A 469 -0.56 -41.34 23.63
C ASP A 469 -0.53 -41.21 22.10
N GLY A 470 0.43 -40.51 21.49
CA GLY A 470 1.62 -39.86 21.98
C GLY A 470 2.48 -39.58 20.74
N PHE A 471 3.08 -38.40 20.62
CA PHE A 471 4.24 -38.27 19.75
C PHE A 471 5.14 -37.15 20.22
N ASP A 472 6.41 -37.49 20.21
CA ASP A 472 7.56 -36.82 20.77
C ASP A 472 7.91 -35.50 20.06
N GLY A 473 8.65 -34.68 20.79
CA GLY A 473 9.31 -33.50 20.26
C GLY A 473 10.66 -33.86 19.66
N SER A 474 10.92 -33.38 18.44
CA SER A 474 12.20 -32.81 18.01
C SER A 474 12.08 -32.46 16.54
N PHE A 475 12.36 -31.21 16.15
CA PHE A 475 12.97 -30.91 14.84
C PHE A 475 13.44 -29.45 14.86
N ALA A 476 14.62 -29.26 15.44
CA ALA A 476 15.56 -28.22 15.04
C ALA A 476 16.72 -28.92 14.35
N ASP A 477 17.29 -28.22 13.36
CA ASP A 477 18.55 -28.50 12.66
C ASP A 477 18.63 -29.77 11.80
N SER A 478 18.52 -29.55 10.48
CA SER A 478 19.57 -29.93 9.53
C SER A 478 19.17 -29.57 8.10
N LEU A 479 19.72 -28.47 7.57
CA LEU A 479 19.93 -28.32 6.13
C LEU A 479 21.32 -28.91 5.82
N PRO A 480 21.44 -29.93 4.94
CA PRO A 480 22.71 -30.25 4.33
C PRO A 480 22.81 -29.51 2.99
N MET A 481 23.72 -28.53 2.94
CA MET A 481 24.56 -28.32 1.78
C MET A 481 25.49 -29.54 1.65
N ASP A 482 25.46 -30.21 0.51
CA ASP A 482 26.65 -30.72 -0.22
C ASP A 482 26.25 -31.76 -1.28
N GLY A 483 26.96 -31.75 -2.41
CA GLY A 483 27.00 -32.89 -3.34
C GLY A 483 26.61 -32.60 -4.79
N TRP A 484 27.30 -31.67 -5.45
CA TRP A 484 27.39 -31.68 -6.90
C TRP A 484 28.48 -32.66 -7.31
N HIS A 485 28.12 -33.84 -7.82
CA HIS A 485 28.85 -34.63 -8.81
C HIS A 485 27.96 -35.82 -9.20
N ASP A 486 27.53 -35.86 -10.46
CA ASP A 486 27.58 -37.03 -11.35
C ASP A 486 26.76 -36.74 -12.62
N GLU A 487 27.46 -36.71 -13.76
CA GLU A 487 26.87 -36.82 -15.10
C GLU A 487 26.26 -38.22 -15.28
N PRO A 488 25.26 -38.36 -16.17
CA PRO A 488 25.43 -39.40 -17.17
C PRO A 488 25.03 -38.99 -18.60
N ASP A 489 25.98 -39.26 -19.50
CA ASP A 489 25.87 -39.82 -20.84
C ASP A 489 24.58 -39.60 -21.64
N TRP A 490 24.71 -38.74 -22.66
CA TRP A 490 23.77 -38.58 -23.76
C TRP A 490 24.27 -39.34 -25.00
N GLN A 491 23.44 -40.23 -25.55
CA GLN A 491 23.58 -40.72 -26.93
C GLN A 491 22.26 -40.51 -27.70
N PRO A 492 22.30 -40.13 -29.00
CA PRO A 492 21.15 -39.70 -29.76
C PRO A 492 20.50 -40.82 -30.57
N GLN A 493 19.18 -40.74 -30.75
CA GLN A 493 18.52 -41.37 -31.89
C GLN A 493 17.57 -40.40 -32.60
N GLU A 494 17.94 -40.12 -33.84
CA GLU A 494 17.14 -39.55 -34.91
C GLU A 494 15.98 -40.47 -35.26
N GLN A 495 14.81 -39.91 -35.57
CA GLN A 495 14.06 -40.32 -36.76
C GLN A 495 13.00 -39.27 -37.15
N TYR A 496 13.29 -38.59 -38.25
CA TYR A 496 12.36 -37.87 -39.10
C TYR A 496 11.36 -38.84 -39.75
N GLN A 497 10.07 -38.51 -39.78
CA GLN A 497 9.20 -38.85 -40.90
C GLN A 497 8.31 -37.66 -41.27
N GLU A 498 8.45 -37.22 -42.52
CA GLU A 498 7.68 -36.15 -43.14
C GLU A 498 6.42 -36.67 -43.86
N ARG A 499 5.32 -35.91 -43.70
CA ARG A 499 4.35 -35.46 -44.74
C ARG A 499 3.37 -36.49 -45.37
N PRO A 500 2.16 -36.07 -45.88
CA PRO A 500 1.97 -34.86 -46.69
C PRO A 500 0.66 -34.06 -46.53
N ALA A 501 0.64 -32.93 -47.25
CA ALA A 501 -0.44 -31.98 -47.41
C ALA A 501 -1.43 -32.37 -48.54
N SER A 502 -2.73 -32.20 -48.30
CA SER A 502 -3.81 -32.00 -49.29
C SER A 502 -5.08 -31.64 -48.52
N GLY A 503 -6.01 -30.77 -48.92
CA GLY A 503 -6.14 -29.88 -50.06
C GLY A 503 -7.30 -28.89 -49.79
N ARG A 504 -7.43 -27.90 -50.67
CA ARG A 504 -8.53 -26.91 -50.67
C ARG A 504 -9.90 -27.57 -50.88
N GLY A 505 -10.91 -27.14 -50.14
CA GLY A 505 -12.31 -27.52 -50.39
C GLY A 505 -13.31 -26.62 -49.67
N LYS A 506 -14.13 -25.92 -50.45
CA LYS A 506 -15.18 -24.94 -50.11
C LYS A 506 -16.22 -25.45 -49.10
N GLY A 507 -16.72 -24.54 -48.27
CA GLY A 507 -17.89 -24.77 -47.41
C GLY A 507 -18.40 -23.49 -46.76
N GLY A 508 -18.85 -22.53 -47.58
CA GLY A 508 -19.68 -21.44 -47.09
C GLY A 508 -21.08 -21.95 -46.69
N LYS A 509 -21.77 -21.13 -45.88
CA LYS A 509 -23.08 -21.34 -45.23
C LYS A 509 -22.98 -21.96 -43.84
N ASN A 510 -22.88 -21.09 -42.83
CA ASN A 510 -23.73 -21.13 -41.62
C ASN A 510 -23.60 -19.83 -40.78
N ASN A 511 -23.46 -18.67 -41.43
CA ASN A 511 -23.43 -17.37 -40.74
C ASN A 511 -24.75 -16.60 -40.82
N ARG A 512 -25.86 -17.25 -41.17
CA ARG A 512 -27.20 -16.63 -41.21
C ARG A 512 -28.18 -17.17 -40.16
N GLN A 513 -27.94 -18.33 -39.56
CA GLN A 513 -28.77 -18.86 -38.47
C GLN A 513 -28.29 -18.49 -37.06
N ARG A 514 -27.17 -17.77 -36.93
CA ARG A 514 -26.71 -17.21 -35.64
C ARG A 514 -27.15 -15.75 -35.42
N GLN A 515 -27.69 -15.09 -36.44
CA GLN A 515 -28.19 -13.70 -36.35
C GLN A 515 -29.71 -13.60 -36.12
N GLU A 516 -30.49 -14.68 -36.26
CA GLU A 516 -31.95 -14.65 -36.05
C GLU A 516 -32.41 -15.34 -34.74
N ARG A 517 -31.48 -15.77 -33.88
CA ARG A 517 -31.79 -16.30 -32.54
C ARG A 517 -31.50 -15.34 -31.39
N ALA A 518 -31.21 -14.08 -31.69
CA ALA A 518 -30.89 -13.03 -30.71
C ALA A 518 -32.07 -12.08 -30.40
N VAL A 519 -33.31 -12.46 -30.76
CA VAL A 519 -34.50 -11.57 -30.63
C VAL A 519 -35.46 -12.00 -29.51
N LEU A 520 -35.25 -13.13 -28.83
CA LEU A 520 -36.17 -13.53 -27.74
C LEU A 520 -35.39 -14.10 -26.54
N GLY A 521 -35.40 -13.33 -25.43
CA GLY A 521 -35.14 -13.79 -24.07
C GLY A 521 -33.68 -13.88 -23.64
N GLY A 522 -33.21 -12.88 -22.88
CA GLY A 522 -31.93 -12.95 -22.17
C GLY A 522 -31.62 -11.65 -21.44
N SER A 523 -31.80 -11.66 -20.11
CA SER A 523 -31.39 -10.57 -19.21
C SER A 523 -29.94 -10.16 -19.51
N ARG A 524 -29.76 -8.91 -19.95
CA ARG A 524 -28.44 -8.34 -20.27
C ARG A 524 -27.71 -8.06 -18.96
N ALA A 525 -26.47 -8.56 -18.84
CA ALA A 525 -25.61 -8.26 -17.70
C ALA A 525 -25.37 -6.75 -17.58
N VAL A 526 -25.60 -6.19 -16.39
CA VAL A 526 -25.34 -4.77 -16.06
C VAL A 526 -23.83 -4.57 -15.93
N THR A 527 -23.27 -3.57 -16.61
CA THR A 527 -21.82 -3.27 -16.51
C THR A 527 -21.46 -2.75 -15.11
N PRO A 528 -20.21 -2.89 -14.64
CA PRO A 528 -19.80 -2.38 -13.33
C PRO A 528 -20.07 -0.88 -13.14
N MET A 529 -19.86 -0.07 -14.19
CA MET A 529 -20.17 1.36 -14.18
C MET A 529 -21.68 1.62 -14.09
N ALA A 530 -22.50 0.89 -14.85
CA ALA A 530 -23.95 0.98 -14.75
C ALA A 530 -24.45 0.58 -13.36
N LYS A 531 -23.91 -0.51 -12.77
CA LYS A 531 -24.26 -0.95 -11.41
C LYS A 531 -23.88 0.11 -10.37
N ARG A 532 -22.72 0.76 -10.51
CA ARG A 532 -22.29 1.87 -9.63
C ARG A 532 -23.23 3.07 -9.70
N LEU A 533 -23.59 3.52 -10.91
CA LEU A 533 -24.54 4.63 -11.09
C LEU A 533 -25.93 4.31 -10.57
N LEU A 534 -26.44 3.10 -10.83
CA LEU A 534 -27.73 2.64 -10.30
C LEU A 534 -27.73 2.65 -8.77
N ARG A 535 -26.68 2.13 -8.12
CA ARG A 535 -26.58 2.15 -6.65
C ARG A 535 -26.56 3.57 -6.07
N LEU A 536 -25.80 4.48 -6.70
CA LEU A 536 -25.77 5.88 -6.31
C LEU A 536 -27.15 6.55 -6.43
N LEU A 537 -27.87 6.31 -7.54
CA LEU A 537 -29.20 6.86 -7.77
C LEU A 537 -30.28 6.27 -6.86
N ILE A 538 -30.18 4.99 -6.51
CA ILE A 538 -31.14 4.34 -5.61
C ILE A 538 -30.94 4.85 -4.18
N GLY A 539 -29.69 5.00 -3.73
CA GLY A 539 -29.35 5.56 -2.42
C GLY A 539 -29.64 7.05 -2.33
N HIS A 540 -29.43 7.80 -3.42
CA HIS A 540 -29.57 9.25 -3.46
C HIS A 540 -30.29 9.72 -4.75
N PRO A 541 -31.63 9.56 -4.84
CA PRO A 541 -32.39 9.92 -6.05
C PRO A 541 -32.34 11.41 -6.41
N THR A 542 -32.03 12.27 -5.43
CA THR A 542 -31.90 13.72 -5.60
C THR A 542 -30.69 14.14 -6.46
N LEU A 543 -29.74 13.23 -6.72
CA LEU A 543 -28.57 13.48 -7.58
C LEU A 543 -28.95 13.82 -9.03
N VAL A 544 -30.14 13.41 -9.47
CA VAL A 544 -30.66 13.67 -10.81
C VAL A 544 -30.88 15.17 -11.06
N GLY A 545 -31.19 15.94 -10.00
CA GLY A 545 -31.47 17.37 -10.12
C GLY A 545 -30.29 18.24 -10.56
N GLY A 546 -29.06 17.70 -10.55
CA GLY A 546 -27.84 18.38 -10.99
C GLY A 546 -27.38 18.04 -12.40
N LEU A 547 -28.14 17.27 -13.18
CA LEU A 547 -27.77 16.85 -14.54
C LEU A 547 -28.02 17.96 -15.56
N GLY A 548 -26.99 18.29 -16.34
CA GLY A 548 -27.11 19.16 -17.52
C GLY A 548 -27.45 18.40 -18.81
N ASP A 549 -27.96 19.11 -19.82
CA ASP A 549 -28.39 18.54 -21.11
C ASP A 549 -27.30 17.70 -21.82
N GLN A 550 -26.04 18.15 -21.74
CA GLN A 550 -24.90 17.46 -22.32
C GLN A 550 -24.63 16.09 -21.66
N GLN A 551 -24.86 15.96 -20.36
CA GLN A 551 -24.67 14.70 -19.63
C GLN A 551 -25.78 13.70 -19.96
N LEU A 552 -27.01 14.18 -20.12
CA LEU A 552 -28.13 13.35 -20.56
C LEU A 552 -27.92 12.81 -21.98
N GLU A 553 -27.35 13.62 -22.88
CA GLU A 553 -27.03 13.20 -24.25
C GLU A 553 -25.94 12.11 -24.29
N ILE A 554 -24.90 12.24 -23.46
CA ILE A 554 -23.82 11.24 -23.36
C ILE A 554 -24.35 9.92 -22.79
N LEU A 555 -25.19 10.00 -21.76
CA LEU A 555 -25.85 8.83 -21.20
C LEU A 555 -26.71 8.16 -22.28
N ALA A 556 -27.49 8.92 -23.05
CA ALA A 556 -28.37 8.43 -24.12
C ALA A 556 -27.62 7.71 -25.25
N GLN A 557 -26.41 8.13 -25.59
CA GLN A 557 -25.58 7.52 -26.63
C GLN A 557 -24.97 6.16 -26.24
N SER A 558 -25.09 5.75 -24.97
CA SER A 558 -24.48 4.54 -24.42
C SER A 558 -25.50 3.40 -24.19
N PRO A 559 -25.56 2.36 -25.05
CA PRO A 559 -26.59 1.30 -24.97
C PRO A 559 -26.55 0.49 -23.67
N HIS A 560 -25.40 0.45 -23.00
CA HIS A 560 -25.18 -0.27 -21.75
C HIS A 560 -25.61 0.53 -20.50
N LEU A 561 -25.97 1.81 -20.66
CA LEU A 561 -26.47 2.68 -19.58
C LEU A 561 -28.00 2.85 -19.64
N ARG A 562 -28.71 2.06 -20.47
CA ARG A 562 -30.16 2.18 -20.64
C ARG A 562 -30.93 2.11 -19.32
N LEU A 563 -30.60 1.17 -18.43
CA LEU A 563 -31.25 1.04 -17.11
C LEU A 563 -31.02 2.27 -16.22
N VAL A 564 -29.85 2.92 -16.34
CA VAL A 564 -29.54 4.16 -15.62
C VAL A 564 -30.42 5.30 -16.15
N GLN A 565 -30.63 5.38 -17.46
CA GLN A 565 -31.53 6.37 -18.08
C GLN A 565 -33.00 6.15 -17.66
N GLU A 566 -33.45 4.89 -17.65
CA GLU A 566 -34.79 4.53 -17.17
C GLU A 566 -34.99 4.93 -15.71
N LEU A 567 -33.99 4.72 -14.85
CA LEU A 567 -34.03 5.13 -13.45
C LEU A 567 -33.99 6.66 -13.28
N ILE A 568 -33.20 7.38 -14.08
CA ILE A 568 -33.17 8.85 -14.12
C ILE A 568 -34.54 9.41 -14.50
N ALA A 569 -35.16 8.86 -15.55
CA ALA A 569 -36.49 9.24 -15.99
C ALA A 569 -37.54 8.95 -14.90
N LEU A 570 -37.49 7.77 -14.29
CA LEU A 570 -38.36 7.39 -13.18
C LEU A 570 -38.22 8.36 -12.00
N SER A 571 -36.99 8.71 -11.61
CA SER A 571 -36.71 9.63 -10.51
C SER A 571 -37.24 11.04 -10.79
N ASN A 572 -37.13 11.52 -12.04
CA ASN A 572 -37.67 12.82 -12.45
C ASN A 572 -39.20 12.85 -12.48
N ILE A 573 -39.85 11.77 -12.94
CA ILE A 573 -41.31 11.69 -13.06
C ILE A 573 -41.96 11.49 -11.68
N SER A 574 -41.38 10.63 -10.84
CA SER A 574 -41.93 10.28 -9.52
C SER A 574 -41.58 11.28 -8.42
N SER A 575 -40.58 12.15 -8.64
CA SER A 575 -39.98 12.99 -7.58
C SER A 575 -39.56 12.19 -6.34
N ALA A 576 -39.21 10.90 -6.52
CA ALA A 576 -38.82 10.01 -5.44
C ALA A 576 -37.59 10.55 -4.70
N ARG A 577 -37.58 10.42 -3.36
CA ARG A 577 -36.48 10.90 -2.50
C ARG A 577 -35.70 9.78 -1.82
N HIS A 578 -36.16 8.54 -1.92
CA HIS A 578 -35.53 7.36 -1.34
C HIS A 578 -35.87 6.11 -2.15
N ALA A 579 -35.11 5.03 -1.97
CA ALA A 579 -35.27 3.75 -2.66
C ALA A 579 -36.70 3.19 -2.60
N GLY A 580 -37.38 3.30 -1.44
CA GLY A 580 -38.77 2.84 -1.30
C GLY A 580 -39.77 3.53 -2.26
N ALA A 581 -39.61 4.84 -2.49
CA ALA A 581 -40.48 5.58 -3.41
C ALA A 581 -40.19 5.23 -4.87
N LEU A 582 -38.96 4.84 -5.20
CA LEU A 582 -38.61 4.33 -6.52
C LEU A 582 -39.22 2.94 -6.76
N LEU A 583 -39.23 2.07 -5.75
CA LEU A 583 -39.84 0.73 -5.82
C LEU A 583 -41.36 0.77 -5.97
N GLU A 584 -42.03 1.79 -5.41
CA GLU A 584 -43.47 1.98 -5.61
C GLU A 584 -43.81 2.60 -6.97
N ALA A 585 -42.89 3.40 -7.54
CA ALA A 585 -43.10 4.09 -8.80
C ALA A 585 -42.71 3.26 -10.03
N VAL A 586 -41.86 2.25 -9.89
CA VAL A 586 -41.40 1.41 -11.01
C VAL A 586 -42.54 0.54 -11.54
N ASP A 587 -42.65 0.44 -12.86
CA ASP A 587 -43.58 -0.49 -13.50
C ASP A 587 -43.12 -1.95 -13.24
N PRO A 588 -43.96 -2.81 -12.63
CA PRO A 588 -43.63 -4.20 -12.34
C PRO A 588 -43.26 -5.03 -13.57
N GLU A 589 -43.71 -4.64 -14.76
CA GLU A 589 -43.38 -5.34 -16.02
C GLU A 589 -42.09 -4.82 -16.68
N SER A 590 -41.41 -3.82 -16.10
CA SER A 590 -40.18 -3.25 -16.66
C SER A 590 -38.93 -4.08 -16.35
N ASP A 591 -37.93 -4.01 -17.24
CA ASP A 591 -36.59 -4.57 -17.03
C ASP A 591 -35.86 -3.96 -15.81
N LEU A 592 -36.30 -2.79 -15.35
CA LEU A 592 -35.73 -2.06 -14.21
C LEU A 592 -36.20 -2.61 -12.86
N ALA A 593 -37.42 -3.13 -12.76
CA ALA A 593 -38.01 -3.63 -11.51
C ALA A 593 -37.15 -4.69 -10.78
N PRO A 594 -36.73 -5.80 -11.42
CA PRO A 594 -35.94 -6.83 -10.72
C PRO A 594 -34.54 -6.33 -10.36
N VAL A 595 -33.98 -5.40 -11.12
CA VAL A 595 -32.66 -4.78 -10.84
C VAL A 595 -32.76 -3.83 -9.65
N LEU A 596 -33.83 -3.04 -9.59
CA LEU A 596 -34.10 -2.09 -8.52
C LEU A 596 -34.34 -2.83 -7.20
N GLU A 597 -35.12 -3.91 -7.20
CA GLU A 597 -35.40 -4.73 -6.02
C GLU A 597 -34.13 -5.40 -5.46
N ALA A 598 -33.30 -5.97 -6.33
CA ALA A 598 -32.03 -6.59 -5.95
C ALA A 598 -31.05 -5.56 -5.35
N LEU A 599 -30.89 -4.41 -5.99
CA LEU A 599 -29.95 -3.37 -5.54
C LEU A 599 -30.46 -2.62 -4.30
N ALA A 600 -31.76 -2.39 -4.18
CA ALA A 600 -32.34 -1.79 -2.97
C ALA A 600 -32.15 -2.70 -1.75
N THR A 601 -32.25 -4.02 -1.92
CA THR A 601 -31.97 -4.98 -0.86
C THR A 601 -30.49 -5.02 -0.48
N GLU A 602 -29.57 -4.91 -1.44
CA GLU A 602 -28.12 -4.79 -1.18
C GLU A 602 -27.78 -3.54 -0.36
N LEU A 603 -28.52 -2.44 -0.53
CA LEU A 603 -28.30 -1.17 0.16
C LEU A 603 -28.82 -1.16 1.61
N LEU A 604 -29.70 -2.10 1.98
CA LEU A 604 -30.21 -2.25 3.35
C LEU A 604 -29.12 -2.83 4.26
N GLY A 605 -28.25 -1.97 4.77
CA GLY A 605 -27.16 -2.32 5.70
C GLY A 605 -25.81 -1.72 5.37
N GLU A 606 -25.70 -0.94 4.29
CA GLU A 606 -24.50 -0.17 3.96
C GLU A 606 -24.52 1.20 4.67
N GLU A 607 -23.36 1.66 5.14
CA GLU A 607 -23.21 3.01 5.70
C GLU A 607 -23.35 4.08 4.60
N GLU A 608 -23.94 5.22 4.96
CA GLU A 608 -24.21 6.31 4.04
C GLU A 608 -22.91 6.90 3.48
N LEU A 609 -22.84 7.08 2.16
CA LEU A 609 -21.64 7.59 1.49
C LEU A 609 -21.33 9.03 1.96
N PRO A 610 -20.07 9.36 2.32
CA PRO A 610 -19.72 10.70 2.82
C PRO A 610 -19.92 11.85 1.82
N ASP A 611 -19.71 11.60 0.51
CA ASP A 611 -19.95 12.57 -0.57
C ASP A 611 -20.55 11.91 -1.83
N PRO A 612 -21.86 11.64 -1.84
CA PRO A 612 -22.53 11.03 -2.99
C PRO A 612 -22.53 11.91 -4.24
N GLN A 613 -22.47 13.24 -4.06
CA GLN A 613 -22.43 14.20 -5.17
C GLN A 613 -21.06 14.23 -5.85
N GLY A 614 -19.97 14.14 -5.09
CA GLY A 614 -18.61 13.97 -5.64
C GLY A 614 -18.46 12.68 -6.42
N GLU A 615 -18.94 11.57 -5.86
CA GLU A 615 -18.92 10.25 -6.49
C GLU A 615 -19.73 10.20 -7.80
N TRP A 616 -20.92 10.83 -7.81
CA TRP A 616 -21.75 10.99 -9.00
C TRP A 616 -21.04 11.80 -10.09
N ARG A 617 -20.42 12.93 -9.73
CA ARG A 617 -19.67 13.78 -10.67
C ARG A 617 -18.45 13.06 -11.25
N ASP A 618 -17.69 12.34 -10.43
CA ASP A 618 -16.53 11.54 -10.87
C ASP A 618 -16.94 10.44 -11.86
N ALA A 619 -18.05 9.75 -11.58
CA ALA A 619 -18.57 8.72 -12.48
C ALA A 619 -18.98 9.30 -13.85
N LEU A 620 -19.71 10.41 -13.88
CA LEU A 620 -20.11 11.09 -15.12
C LEU A 620 -18.90 11.64 -15.89
N HIS A 621 -17.92 12.22 -15.19
CA HIS A 621 -16.69 12.74 -15.81
C HIS A 621 -15.91 11.63 -16.52
N ARG A 622 -15.81 10.44 -15.92
CA ARG A 622 -15.16 9.28 -16.54
C ARG A 622 -15.89 8.79 -17.78
N ILE A 623 -17.22 8.72 -17.74
CA ILE A 623 -18.02 8.30 -18.88
C ILE A 623 -17.83 9.24 -20.06
N GLU A 624 -17.82 10.56 -19.82
CA GLU A 624 -17.57 11.55 -20.86
C GLU A 624 -16.14 11.45 -21.43
N LEU A 625 -15.13 11.26 -20.56
CA LEU A 625 -13.75 11.06 -21.03
C LEU A 625 -13.60 9.79 -21.87
N ASP A 626 -14.21 8.69 -21.47
CA ASP A 626 -14.10 7.42 -22.16
C ASP A 626 -14.83 7.45 -23.51
N ALA A 627 -15.99 8.12 -23.59
CA ALA A 627 -16.68 8.37 -24.85
C ALA A 627 -15.82 9.18 -25.84
N ILE A 628 -15.21 10.28 -25.38
CA ILE A 628 -14.35 11.12 -26.22
C ILE A 628 -13.09 10.36 -26.67
N LYS A 629 -12.49 9.55 -25.78
CA LYS A 629 -11.32 8.70 -26.11
C LYS A 629 -11.67 7.58 -27.08
N ALA A 630 -12.86 7.00 -26.98
CA ALA A 630 -13.33 5.99 -27.92
C ALA A 630 -13.50 6.59 -29.32
N GLU A 631 -14.07 7.81 -29.43
CA GLU A 631 -14.19 8.53 -30.70
C GLU A 631 -12.80 8.88 -31.29
N GLN A 632 -11.86 9.35 -30.47
CA GLN A 632 -10.48 9.57 -30.91
C GLN A 632 -9.81 8.29 -31.41
N SER A 633 -10.01 7.18 -30.71
CA SER A 633 -9.45 5.88 -31.11
C SER A 633 -10.01 5.39 -32.45
N ALA A 634 -11.31 5.61 -32.69
CA ALA A 634 -11.95 5.30 -33.97
C ALA A 634 -11.40 6.18 -35.12
N LEU A 635 -11.15 7.47 -34.87
CA LEU A 635 -10.54 8.39 -35.84
C LEU A 635 -9.07 8.05 -36.13
N VAL A 636 -8.33 7.60 -35.13
CA VAL A 636 -6.93 7.14 -35.32
C VAL A 636 -6.90 5.83 -36.11
N ALA A 637 -7.87 4.93 -35.89
CA ALA A 637 -7.97 3.67 -36.63
C ALA A 637 -8.23 3.85 -38.13
N THR A 638 -8.81 4.98 -38.55
CA THR A 638 -8.99 5.30 -39.98
C THR A 638 -7.73 5.89 -40.63
N GLY A 639 -6.66 6.10 -39.85
CA GLY A 639 -5.39 6.66 -40.32
C GLY A 639 -5.41 8.18 -40.54
N LEU A 640 -6.46 8.90 -40.09
CA LEU A 640 -6.58 10.37 -40.15
C LEU A 640 -6.29 10.96 -41.55
N GLN A 641 -6.72 10.27 -42.61
CA GLN A 641 -6.39 10.63 -43.99
C GLN A 641 -7.09 11.93 -44.41
N GLU A 642 -8.34 12.11 -44.00
CA GLU A 642 -9.15 13.26 -44.37
C GLU A 642 -8.86 14.50 -43.48
N PRO A 643 -8.86 15.73 -44.05
CA PRO A 643 -8.72 16.96 -43.29
C PRO A 643 -9.78 17.12 -42.18
N GLU A 644 -11.01 16.67 -42.44
CA GLU A 644 -12.12 16.71 -41.48
C GLU A 644 -11.87 15.82 -40.26
N GLN A 645 -11.26 14.64 -40.45
CA GLN A 645 -10.90 13.74 -39.35
C GLN A 645 -9.82 14.34 -38.45
N ARG A 646 -8.83 15.03 -39.05
CA ARG A 646 -7.78 15.75 -38.31
C ARG A 646 -8.37 16.92 -37.52
N GLN A 647 -9.29 17.67 -38.10
CA GLN A 647 -9.99 18.77 -37.43
C GLN A 647 -10.85 18.24 -36.26
N ARG A 648 -11.58 17.14 -36.47
CA ARG A 648 -12.38 16.49 -35.42
C ARG A 648 -11.50 15.97 -34.28
N TYR A 649 -10.35 15.36 -34.58
CA TYR A 649 -9.41 14.89 -33.58
C TYR A 649 -8.83 16.05 -32.72
N GLN A 650 -8.47 17.17 -33.35
CA GLN A 650 -8.01 18.37 -32.65
C GLN A 650 -9.10 18.97 -31.76
N GLU A 651 -10.35 18.94 -32.21
CA GLU A 651 -11.50 19.38 -31.42
C GLU A 651 -11.72 18.52 -30.19
N LEU A 652 -11.71 17.20 -30.33
CA LEU A 652 -11.83 16.26 -29.21
C LEU A 652 -10.67 16.45 -28.22
N THR A 653 -9.45 16.72 -28.72
CA THR A 653 -8.28 16.98 -27.87
C THR A 653 -8.45 18.25 -27.03
N ARG A 654 -8.96 19.33 -27.63
CA ARG A 654 -9.29 20.57 -26.91
C ARG A 654 -10.41 20.34 -25.89
N ARG A 655 -11.42 19.54 -26.24
CA ARG A 655 -12.52 19.18 -25.34
C ARG A 655 -12.04 18.41 -24.11
N ILE A 656 -11.12 17.46 -24.24
CA ILE A 656 -10.51 16.75 -23.09
C ILE A 656 -9.81 17.74 -22.15
N ALA A 657 -9.03 18.68 -22.71
CA ALA A 657 -8.30 19.67 -21.91
C ALA A 657 -9.26 20.58 -21.12
N LEU A 658 -10.34 21.03 -21.76
CA LEU A 658 -11.39 21.82 -21.11
C LEU A 658 -12.13 21.03 -20.03
N LEU A 659 -12.46 19.77 -20.31
CA LEU A 659 -13.16 18.89 -19.38
C LEU A 659 -12.34 18.64 -18.10
N ASN A 660 -11.05 18.35 -18.25
CA ASN A 660 -10.13 18.15 -17.12
C ASN A 660 -9.92 19.45 -16.34
N ALA A 661 -9.83 20.59 -17.02
CA ALA A 661 -9.70 21.90 -16.38
C ALA A 661 -10.97 22.29 -15.60
N ALA A 662 -12.17 21.97 -16.10
CA ALA A 662 -13.43 22.20 -15.42
C ALA A 662 -13.59 21.29 -14.19
N TYR A 663 -13.27 20.00 -14.34
CA TYR A 663 -13.29 19.03 -13.23
C TYR A 663 -12.33 19.45 -12.11
N THR A 664 -11.11 19.87 -12.44
CA THR A 664 -10.11 20.34 -11.45
C THR A 664 -10.56 21.58 -10.69
N ARG A 665 -11.40 22.45 -11.27
CA ARG A 665 -11.98 23.62 -10.59
C ARG A 665 -13.17 23.30 -9.69
N GLN A 666 -13.82 22.15 -9.88
CA GLN A 666 -15.00 21.72 -9.12
C GLN A 666 -14.67 20.72 -7.99
N VAL A 667 -13.46 20.15 -8.02
CA VAL A 667 -12.92 19.23 -7.00
C VAL A 667 -12.00 19.95 -5.99
N LYS A 668 -11.51 21.13 -6.34
CA LYS A 668 -10.89 22.09 -5.41
C LYS A 668 -11.97 23.00 -4.84
#